data_AF-A0A917G3J2-F1
#
_entry.id   AF-A0A917G3J2-F1
#
_cell.length_a   1.000
_cell.length_b   1.000
_cell.length_c   1.000
_cell.angle_alpha   90.00
_cell.angle_beta   90.00
_cell.angle_gamma   90.00
#
_symmetry.space_group_name_H-M   'P 1'
#
loop_
_entity.id
_entity.type
_entity.pdbx_description
1 polymer ?
#
loop_
_entity_poly.entity_id
_entity_poly.type
_entity_poly.pdbx_seq_one_letter_code
_entity_poly.pdbx_strand_id
1 'polypeptide(L)'
;MAQQLTAKEPTAEQIAEQKIYKQMGVTDAEYELICGFLGRQPNYTEIGVFSVMWSEHCSYKNSKNVLRRFPTSGPRVLMGPGEGAGIVDIGDNQAVVFKIESHNHPSAIEPYQGAATGVGGIIRDIFSMGARPVALLNSLRFGRLENERVRYLFEHVVSGIAGYGNCIGIPTVAGEVMFDESYEGNPLVNAMCVGLIDHDKIQRGVAKGVGNPVFYVGPATGRDGIHGATFASEELTEDSDAKRPAVQVGDPFMEKLVMEACLELIDTGIVLGIQDMGAAGLTSSSSEMASKAGNGLELYLDEVPQREPGMTPYEMMLSESQERMLFVVEPQHEAQAREIFERWGILCAKVGKVTDDGRLRLFHQGEQVADMPVTALVDECPVYNKPSAEPAYYAANAAIDTAAYAEVTDLTDALKKVLASPTVASKEWVYNQYDYMVRTSTAVQPGSDAAVVTIRGTRKALAMTTDCNGRYVYLDPEVGGRIAVAEAARNIVCSGAEPLAITDNLNFGNPEKPEVFWQIEKAVDGMAEACRILDTPVIGGNVSLYNENAKGAIYPTPVVGMVGLVHDTDHITTQSFKAEGDIIVLLGETKAELGGSELQYAVHGVTEGRPPALDLAEEKTLLSAVLGAIQQGLVASAHDLSEGGLAAAVAESCISGRLGAKVNVETGLRTDVALFSESQSRILLSVKPEKAAELKAWLNEQGVVNAEVGVVGGNGLTISVNGKPAIDSPVEQLEKVWKDAIPCLMK
;
A
#
# COMPACT_ATOMS: atom_id res chain seq x y z
N MET A 1 -21.73 -19.05 45.76
CA MET A 1 -22.61 -19.33 44.62
C MET A 1 -22.80 -18.05 43.82
N ALA A 2 -22.03 -17.91 42.75
CA ALA A 2 -22.36 -17.13 41.58
C ALA A 2 -21.63 -17.85 40.45
N GLN A 3 -22.24 -18.94 39.96
CA GLN A 3 -21.85 -19.58 38.71
C GLN A 3 -22.15 -18.56 37.60
N GLN A 4 -21.14 -17.81 37.19
CA GLN A 4 -21.16 -17.22 35.86
C GLN A 4 -20.93 -18.38 34.89
N LEU A 5 -21.94 -18.64 34.06
CA LEU A 5 -21.90 -19.57 32.95
C LEU A 5 -20.86 -19.08 31.93
N THR A 6 -19.59 -19.40 32.13
CA THR A 6 -18.67 -19.55 31.02
C THR A 6 -19.15 -20.77 30.25
N ALA A 7 -19.59 -20.59 29.00
CA ALA A 7 -19.79 -21.73 28.12
C ALA A 7 -18.48 -22.53 28.15
N LYS A 8 -18.54 -23.77 28.65
CA LYS A 8 -17.35 -24.61 28.78
C LYS A 8 -16.81 -24.84 27.37
N GLU A 9 -15.54 -24.50 27.13
CA GLU A 9 -14.90 -24.71 25.83
C GLU A 9 -15.11 -26.17 25.38
N PRO A 10 -15.37 -26.41 24.08
CA PRO A 10 -15.64 -27.75 23.59
C PRO A 10 -14.40 -28.64 23.76
N THR A 11 -14.63 -29.92 24.07
CA THR A 11 -13.55 -30.91 24.16
C THR A 11 -13.00 -31.23 22.75
N ALA A 12 -11.79 -31.79 22.69
CA ALA A 12 -11.20 -32.25 21.42
C ALA A 12 -12.11 -33.23 20.65
N GLU A 13 -12.81 -34.12 21.37
CA GLU A 13 -13.82 -35.03 20.80
C GLU A 13 -15.00 -34.25 20.20
N GLN A 14 -15.54 -33.25 20.92
CA GLN A 14 -16.63 -32.42 20.42
C GLN A 14 -16.21 -31.60 19.19
N ILE A 15 -14.99 -31.06 19.18
CA ILE A 15 -14.44 -30.33 18.03
C ILE A 15 -14.40 -31.23 16.80
N ALA A 16 -13.94 -32.47 16.96
CA ALA A 16 -13.86 -33.44 15.87
C ALA A 16 -15.25 -33.91 15.39
N GLU A 17 -16.12 -34.34 16.31
CA GLU A 17 -17.44 -34.91 15.98
C GLU A 17 -18.38 -33.88 15.36
N GLN A 18 -18.37 -32.65 15.88
CA GLN A 18 -19.25 -31.57 15.43
C GLN A 18 -18.59 -30.70 14.34
N LYS A 19 -17.33 -30.99 14.00
CA LYS A 19 -16.53 -30.24 13.02
C LYS A 19 -16.46 -28.75 13.31
N ILE A 20 -16.26 -28.37 14.57
CA ILE A 20 -16.23 -26.96 15.03
C ILE A 20 -15.16 -26.15 14.28
N TYR A 21 -14.04 -26.79 13.95
CA TYR A 21 -12.92 -26.19 13.20
C TYR A 21 -13.34 -25.58 11.85
N LYS A 22 -14.43 -26.07 11.22
CA LYS A 22 -14.95 -25.48 9.99
C LYS A 22 -15.50 -24.07 10.16
N GLN A 23 -16.04 -23.77 11.33
CA GLN A 23 -16.53 -22.43 11.68
C GLN A 23 -15.38 -21.43 11.88
N MET A 24 -14.15 -21.95 12.03
CA MET A 24 -12.93 -21.16 12.15
C MET A 24 -12.18 -21.06 10.80
N GLY A 25 -12.76 -21.52 9.70
CA GLY A 25 -12.13 -21.50 8.38
C GLY A 25 -11.14 -22.63 8.11
N VAL A 26 -11.08 -23.66 8.96
CA VAL A 26 -10.20 -24.83 8.76
C VAL A 26 -10.94 -25.91 7.98
N THR A 27 -10.33 -26.40 6.90
CA THR A 27 -10.88 -27.50 6.09
C THR A 27 -10.69 -28.86 6.76
N ASP A 28 -11.43 -29.88 6.29
CA ASP A 28 -11.26 -31.26 6.78
C ASP A 28 -9.81 -31.75 6.57
N ALA A 29 -9.18 -31.41 5.44
CA ALA A 29 -7.80 -31.80 5.14
C ALA A 29 -6.77 -31.08 6.02
N GLU A 30 -6.94 -29.77 6.25
CA GLU A 30 -6.09 -29.01 7.17
C GLU A 30 -6.20 -29.55 8.60
N TYR A 31 -7.41 -29.88 9.06
CA TYR A 31 -7.61 -30.47 10.39
C TYR A 31 -6.90 -31.82 10.56
N GLU A 32 -6.93 -32.68 9.55
CA GLU A 32 -6.19 -33.95 9.55
C GLU A 32 -4.67 -33.73 9.62
N LEU A 33 -4.15 -32.75 8.88
CA LEU A 33 -2.73 -32.37 8.94
C LEU A 33 -2.35 -31.85 10.34
N ILE A 34 -3.16 -30.98 10.93
CA ILE A 34 -2.96 -30.47 12.30
C ILE A 34 -2.92 -31.61 13.30
N CYS A 35 -3.85 -32.56 13.22
CA CYS A 35 -3.83 -33.76 14.07
C CYS A 35 -2.54 -34.58 13.88
N GLY A 36 -2.04 -34.67 12.64
CA GLY A 36 -0.77 -35.31 12.31
C GLY A 36 0.43 -34.64 12.97
N PHE A 37 0.54 -33.30 12.87
CA PHE A 37 1.61 -32.52 13.48
C PHE A 37 1.61 -32.59 15.02
N LEU A 38 0.42 -32.64 15.62
CA LEU A 38 0.26 -32.76 17.07
C LEU A 38 0.40 -34.20 17.57
N GLY A 39 0.19 -35.20 16.71
CA GLY A 39 0.07 -36.62 17.10
C GLY A 39 -1.18 -36.93 17.92
N ARG A 40 -2.13 -35.99 18.01
CA ARG A 40 -3.40 -36.07 18.74
C ARG A 40 -4.40 -35.06 18.21
N GLN A 41 -5.64 -35.13 18.66
CA GLN A 41 -6.63 -34.09 18.39
C GLN A 41 -6.24 -32.77 19.12
N PRO A 42 -6.36 -31.61 18.45
CA PRO A 42 -6.14 -30.31 19.07
C PRO A 42 -7.25 -29.99 20.08
N ASN A 43 -6.90 -29.25 21.13
CA ASN A 43 -7.91 -28.60 21.98
C ASN A 43 -8.43 -27.31 21.34
N TYR A 44 -9.40 -26.64 21.98
CA TYR A 44 -10.04 -25.43 21.44
C TYR A 44 -9.06 -24.27 21.19
N THR A 45 -8.11 -24.05 22.10
CA THR A 45 -7.08 -23.01 21.94
C THR A 45 -6.13 -23.34 20.79
N GLU A 46 -5.67 -24.58 20.71
CA GLU A 46 -4.74 -25.03 19.66
C GLU A 46 -5.35 -24.93 18.26
N ILE A 47 -6.59 -25.41 18.09
CA ILE A 47 -7.25 -25.29 16.79
C ILE A 47 -7.53 -23.83 16.42
N GLY A 48 -7.82 -22.97 17.40
CA GLY A 48 -7.91 -21.53 17.22
C GLY A 48 -6.62 -20.93 16.69
N VAL A 49 -5.51 -21.22 17.37
CA VAL A 49 -4.16 -20.76 16.98
C VAL A 49 -3.81 -21.22 15.56
N PHE A 50 -3.99 -22.51 15.25
CA PHE A 50 -3.77 -23.02 13.88
C PHE A 50 -4.68 -22.35 12.87
N SER A 51 -5.96 -22.14 13.19
CA SER A 51 -6.93 -21.57 12.25
C SER A 51 -6.54 -20.18 11.77
N VAL A 52 -6.02 -19.34 12.68
CA VAL A 52 -5.60 -17.99 12.34
C VAL A 52 -4.25 -18.00 11.63
N MET A 53 -3.27 -18.77 12.11
CA MET A 53 -1.95 -18.88 11.47
C MET A 53 -2.02 -19.46 10.06
N TRP A 54 -2.98 -20.34 9.78
CA TRP A 54 -3.23 -20.92 8.45
C TRP A 54 -4.34 -20.22 7.66
N SER A 55 -4.79 -19.05 8.11
CA SER A 55 -5.67 -18.18 7.31
C SER A 55 -4.93 -17.66 6.07
N GLU A 56 -5.64 -17.24 5.03
CA GLU A 56 -4.98 -16.62 3.86
C GLU A 56 -4.20 -15.37 4.27
N HIS A 57 -4.77 -14.58 5.19
CA HIS A 57 -4.17 -13.34 5.67
C HIS A 57 -2.79 -13.52 6.32
N CYS A 58 -2.57 -14.59 7.10
CA CYS A 58 -1.29 -14.84 7.76
C CYS A 58 -0.34 -15.71 6.92
N SER A 59 -0.86 -16.72 6.22
CA SER A 59 -0.02 -17.74 5.57
C SER A 59 0.25 -17.48 4.08
N TYR A 60 -0.58 -16.66 3.45
CA TYR A 60 -0.59 -16.43 2.00
C TYR A 60 -0.73 -17.74 1.20
N LYS A 61 -1.43 -18.74 1.74
CA LYS A 61 -1.44 -20.12 1.22
C LYS A 61 -1.82 -20.24 -0.26
N ASN A 62 -2.63 -19.33 -0.80
CA ASN A 62 -2.98 -19.30 -2.22
C ASN A 62 -2.03 -18.44 -3.07
N SER A 63 -1.45 -17.39 -2.51
CA SER A 63 -0.65 -16.40 -3.23
C SER A 63 0.87 -16.66 -3.16
N LYS A 64 1.37 -17.39 -2.16
CA LYS A 64 2.81 -17.63 -1.89
C LYS A 64 3.59 -18.16 -3.09
N ASN A 65 2.98 -19.02 -3.91
CA ASN A 65 3.64 -19.53 -5.12
C ASN A 65 3.77 -18.47 -6.23
N VAL A 66 2.79 -17.57 -6.33
CA VAL A 66 2.81 -16.46 -7.29
C VAL A 66 3.80 -15.38 -6.82
N LEU A 67 3.82 -15.06 -5.53
CA LEU A 67 4.74 -14.06 -4.94
C LEU A 67 6.22 -14.40 -5.15
N ARG A 68 6.58 -15.70 -5.21
CA ARG A 68 7.96 -16.17 -5.47
C ARG A 68 8.50 -15.75 -6.84
N ARG A 69 7.66 -15.24 -7.73
CA ARG A 69 8.05 -14.77 -9.08
C ARG A 69 8.70 -13.39 -9.02
N PHE A 70 8.45 -12.60 -7.98
CA PHE A 70 9.02 -11.28 -7.82
C PHE A 70 10.55 -11.31 -7.68
N PRO A 71 11.28 -10.33 -8.25
CA PRO A 71 12.66 -10.09 -7.87
C PRO A 71 12.73 -9.46 -6.48
N THR A 72 13.25 -10.20 -5.49
CA THR A 72 13.27 -9.76 -4.07
C THR A 72 14.67 -9.41 -3.56
N SER A 73 15.65 -9.38 -4.46
CA SER A 73 17.05 -9.09 -4.13
C SER A 73 17.58 -8.00 -5.06
N GLY A 74 18.48 -7.18 -4.54
CA GLY A 74 19.13 -6.10 -5.28
C GLY A 74 20.31 -5.55 -4.49
N PRO A 75 21.17 -4.74 -5.12
CA PRO A 75 22.42 -4.28 -4.51
C PRO A 75 22.22 -3.43 -3.25
N ARG A 76 21.08 -2.73 -3.15
CA ARG A 76 20.72 -1.88 -2.01
C ARG A 76 19.80 -2.56 -1.00
N VAL A 77 19.29 -3.77 -1.29
CA VAL A 77 18.35 -4.45 -0.38
C VAL A 77 19.12 -5.00 0.81
N LEU A 78 18.92 -4.39 1.98
CA LEU A 78 19.48 -4.88 3.24
C LEU A 78 18.60 -5.99 3.83
N MET A 79 17.29 -5.90 3.57
CA MET A 79 16.30 -6.87 4.01
C MET A 79 15.13 -6.90 3.03
N GLY A 80 14.86 -8.07 2.45
CA GLY A 80 13.72 -8.31 1.57
C GLY A 80 12.53 -8.91 2.33
N PRO A 81 11.57 -9.55 1.62
CA PRO A 81 10.38 -10.14 2.23
C PRO A 81 10.70 -11.20 3.27
N GLY A 82 9.91 -11.26 4.35
CA GLY A 82 10.03 -12.22 5.45
C GLY A 82 10.25 -11.60 6.83
N GLU A 83 10.48 -10.29 6.90
CA GLU A 83 10.50 -9.49 8.13
C GLU A 83 9.35 -8.46 8.12
N GLY A 84 9.15 -7.75 9.24
CA GLY A 84 8.00 -6.84 9.42
C GLY A 84 7.89 -5.75 8.35
N ALA A 85 9.00 -5.31 7.78
CA ALA A 85 9.05 -4.43 6.61
C ALA A 85 10.36 -4.60 5.83
N GLY A 86 10.38 -4.16 4.57
CA GLY A 86 11.57 -4.19 3.73
C GLY A 86 12.53 -3.03 4.02
N ILE A 87 13.83 -3.25 3.85
CA ILE A 87 14.89 -2.27 4.14
C ILE A 87 15.82 -2.08 2.95
N VAL A 88 16.05 -0.82 2.57
CA VAL A 88 16.91 -0.42 1.45
C VAL A 88 17.95 0.60 1.88
N ASP A 89 19.20 0.37 1.48
CA ASP A 89 20.32 1.27 1.70
C ASP A 89 20.19 2.57 0.87
N ILE A 90 20.38 3.69 1.55
CA ILE A 90 20.38 5.03 0.94
C ILE A 90 21.74 5.73 1.12
N GLY A 91 22.78 4.95 1.40
CA GLY A 91 24.14 5.44 1.62
C GLY A 91 24.33 6.11 2.98
N ASP A 92 25.58 6.48 3.28
CA ASP A 92 25.98 7.15 4.53
C ASP A 92 25.61 6.38 5.81
N ASN A 93 25.60 5.04 5.75
CA ASN A 93 25.16 4.17 6.86
C ASN A 93 23.69 4.38 7.25
N GLN A 94 22.88 4.91 6.33
CA GLN A 94 21.45 5.11 6.49
C GLN A 94 20.66 4.18 5.58
N ALA A 95 19.48 3.81 6.03
CA ALA A 95 18.53 3.01 5.26
C ALA A 95 17.11 3.59 5.39
N VAL A 96 16.29 3.26 4.41
CA VAL A 96 14.85 3.49 4.42
C VAL A 96 14.13 2.16 4.64
N VAL A 97 13.09 2.19 5.47
CA VAL A 97 12.22 1.06 5.75
C VAL A 97 10.82 1.42 5.29
N PHE A 98 10.16 0.55 4.53
CA PHE A 98 8.80 0.83 4.10
C PHE A 98 8.01 -0.44 3.80
N LYS A 99 6.69 -0.34 3.97
CA LYS A 99 5.70 -1.38 3.71
C LYS A 99 4.35 -0.74 3.43
N ILE A 100 3.50 -1.44 2.69
CA ILE A 100 2.10 -1.11 2.49
C ILE A 100 1.21 -2.26 2.97
N GLU A 101 0.11 -1.94 3.64
CA GLU A 101 -0.89 -2.89 4.16
C GLU A 101 -2.31 -2.49 3.77
N SER A 102 -3.26 -3.43 3.89
CA SER A 102 -4.67 -3.25 3.54
C SER A 102 -5.58 -3.45 4.74
N HIS A 103 -6.61 -2.63 4.87
CA HIS A 103 -7.67 -2.75 5.87
C HIS A 103 -9.07 -2.69 5.22
N ASN A 104 -9.24 -3.42 4.10
CA ASN A 104 -10.42 -3.35 3.22
C ASN A 104 -11.71 -3.78 3.94
N HIS A 105 -11.77 -5.04 4.39
CA HIS A 105 -12.97 -5.62 5.01
C HIS A 105 -13.42 -4.87 6.28
N PRO A 106 -12.51 -4.52 7.24
CA PRO A 106 -12.89 -3.68 8.37
C PRO A 106 -13.45 -2.32 7.95
N SER A 107 -12.82 -1.67 6.96
CA SER A 107 -13.24 -0.34 6.48
C SER A 107 -14.58 -0.37 5.73
N ALA A 108 -14.94 -1.50 5.12
CA ALA A 108 -16.24 -1.67 4.48
C ALA A 108 -17.41 -1.65 5.49
N ILE A 109 -17.16 -2.10 6.73
CA ILE A 109 -18.16 -2.19 7.81
C ILE A 109 -18.10 -0.95 8.70
N GLU A 110 -16.93 -0.64 9.26
CA GLU A 110 -16.67 0.47 10.17
C GLU A 110 -15.53 1.33 9.58
N PRO A 111 -15.84 2.28 8.69
CA PRO A 111 -14.84 2.97 7.87
C PRO A 111 -13.82 3.80 8.65
N TYR A 112 -14.24 4.43 9.75
CA TYR A 112 -13.33 5.25 10.54
C TYR A 112 -12.31 4.37 11.25
N GLN A 113 -12.80 3.39 11.99
CA GLN A 113 -11.95 2.52 12.81
C GLN A 113 -11.13 1.57 11.95
N GLY A 114 -11.70 1.03 10.87
CA GLY A 114 -10.99 0.19 9.92
C GLY A 114 -9.78 0.91 9.32
N ALA A 115 -9.95 2.16 8.89
CA ALA A 115 -8.87 2.95 8.32
C ALA A 115 -7.85 3.40 9.38
N ALA A 116 -8.31 3.84 10.55
CA ALA A 116 -7.45 4.28 11.65
C ALA A 116 -6.52 3.15 12.15
N THR A 117 -7.07 1.96 12.37
CA THR A 117 -6.29 0.79 12.79
C THR A 117 -5.35 0.28 11.70
N GLY A 118 -5.71 0.42 10.42
CA GLY A 118 -4.80 0.16 9.32
C GLY A 118 -3.58 1.10 9.31
N VAL A 119 -3.77 2.38 9.66
CA VAL A 119 -2.65 3.33 9.84
C VAL A 119 -1.79 2.96 11.06
N GLY A 120 -2.39 2.61 12.19
CA GLY A 120 -1.63 2.16 13.37
C GLY A 120 -0.81 0.89 13.09
N GLY A 121 -1.41 -0.12 12.48
CA GLY A 121 -0.73 -1.37 12.10
C GLY A 121 0.54 -1.12 11.29
N ILE A 122 0.44 -0.36 10.20
CA ILE A 122 1.58 -0.11 9.33
C ILE A 122 2.67 0.75 10.00
N ILE A 123 2.32 1.62 10.95
CA ILE A 123 3.31 2.37 11.72
C ILE A 123 4.11 1.43 12.63
N ARG A 124 3.43 0.47 13.29
CA ARG A 124 4.07 -0.53 14.15
C ARG A 124 5.04 -1.43 13.40
N ASP A 125 4.70 -1.84 12.18
CA ASP A 125 5.61 -2.58 11.30
C ASP A 125 6.93 -1.84 11.09
N ILE A 126 6.88 -0.52 10.90
CA ILE A 126 8.08 0.28 10.62
C ILE A 126 8.95 0.45 11.87
N PHE A 127 8.36 0.80 13.01
CA PHE A 127 9.16 1.01 14.21
C PHE A 127 9.58 -0.28 14.91
N SER A 128 8.93 -1.42 14.65
CA SER A 128 9.42 -2.75 15.07
C SER A 128 10.77 -3.07 14.41
N MET A 129 11.02 -2.59 13.20
CA MET A 129 12.34 -2.70 12.54
C MET A 129 13.40 -1.76 13.15
N GLY A 130 13.02 -0.91 14.11
CA GLY A 130 13.83 0.15 14.71
C GLY A 130 13.86 1.45 13.91
N ALA A 131 13.11 1.53 12.81
CA ALA A 131 13.06 2.72 11.99
C ALA A 131 12.10 3.74 12.58
N ARG A 132 12.45 5.03 12.51
CA ARG A 132 11.53 6.09 12.90
C ARG A 132 10.61 6.40 11.72
N PRO A 133 9.29 6.22 11.84
CA PRO A 133 8.33 6.63 10.81
C PRO A 133 8.50 8.12 10.47
N VAL A 134 8.57 8.46 9.20
CA VAL A 134 8.75 9.84 8.69
C VAL A 134 7.61 10.29 7.78
N ALA A 135 6.88 9.36 7.17
CA ALA A 135 5.81 9.67 6.24
C ALA A 135 4.80 8.51 6.14
N LEU A 136 3.56 8.87 5.83
CA LEU A 136 2.47 7.97 5.48
C LEU A 136 1.98 8.27 4.06
N LEU A 137 1.49 7.24 3.38
CA LEU A 137 0.74 7.35 2.15
C LEU A 137 -0.49 6.46 2.20
N ASN A 138 -1.47 6.72 1.34
CA ASN A 138 -2.65 5.88 1.20
C ASN A 138 -2.96 5.56 -0.26
N SER A 139 -3.46 4.36 -0.52
CA SER A 139 -4.10 4.02 -1.79
C SER A 139 -5.54 3.63 -1.50
N LEU A 140 -6.48 4.41 -2.05
CA LEU A 140 -7.90 4.28 -1.74
C LEU A 140 -8.70 3.98 -3.02
N ARG A 141 -9.66 3.05 -2.93
CA ARG A 141 -10.60 2.75 -4.02
C ARG A 141 -12.01 2.72 -3.50
N PHE A 142 -12.92 3.42 -4.17
CA PHE A 142 -14.32 3.53 -3.78
C PHE A 142 -15.25 3.39 -4.96
N GLY A 143 -16.52 3.12 -4.66
CA GLY A 143 -17.63 3.22 -5.60
C GLY A 143 -17.84 4.64 -6.16
N ARG A 144 -18.96 4.84 -6.85
CA ARG A 144 -19.33 6.17 -7.36
C ARG A 144 -19.84 7.09 -6.24
N LEU A 145 -19.36 8.34 -6.17
CA LEU A 145 -19.71 9.30 -5.12
C LEU A 145 -21.19 9.75 -5.15
N GLU A 146 -21.91 9.49 -6.24
CA GLU A 146 -23.37 9.69 -6.31
C GLU A 146 -24.12 8.78 -5.32
N ASN A 147 -23.52 7.68 -4.89
CA ASN A 147 -24.06 6.74 -3.91
C ASN A 147 -23.80 7.22 -2.47
N GLU A 148 -24.87 7.36 -1.66
CA GLU A 148 -24.77 7.86 -0.28
C GLU A 148 -23.88 6.99 0.62
N ARG A 149 -23.93 5.66 0.45
CA ARG A 149 -23.09 4.74 1.22
C ARG A 149 -21.61 4.93 0.87
N VAL A 150 -21.31 5.18 -0.40
CA VAL A 150 -19.94 5.43 -0.85
C VAL A 150 -19.42 6.74 -0.25
N ARG A 151 -20.24 7.81 -0.23
CA ARG A 151 -19.85 9.07 0.45
C ARG A 151 -19.55 8.85 1.93
N TYR A 152 -20.41 8.10 2.63
CA TYR A 152 -20.18 7.73 4.02
C TYR A 152 -18.85 6.98 4.22
N LEU A 153 -18.57 5.97 3.38
CA LEU A 153 -17.31 5.22 3.45
C LEU A 153 -16.10 6.14 3.20
N PHE A 154 -16.14 6.92 2.12
CA PHE A 154 -15.04 7.82 1.75
C PHE A 154 -14.78 8.86 2.84
N GLU A 155 -15.81 9.52 3.36
CA GLU A 155 -15.68 10.53 4.43
C GLU A 155 -15.06 9.96 5.69
N HIS A 156 -15.57 8.81 6.16
CA HIS A 156 -15.09 8.24 7.40
C HIS A 156 -13.74 7.55 7.28
N VAL A 157 -13.40 6.95 6.13
CA VAL A 157 -12.04 6.43 5.89
C VAL A 157 -11.02 7.57 5.93
N VAL A 158 -11.27 8.66 5.20
CA VAL A 158 -10.38 9.83 5.21
C VAL A 158 -10.27 10.41 6.62
N SER A 159 -11.38 10.52 7.34
CA SER A 159 -11.39 10.98 8.73
C SER A 159 -10.62 10.04 9.69
N GLY A 160 -10.68 8.73 9.48
CA GLY A 160 -9.95 7.73 10.27
C GLY A 160 -8.44 7.82 10.07
N ILE A 161 -8.00 7.91 8.81
CA ILE A 161 -6.58 8.11 8.45
C ILE A 161 -6.05 9.41 9.07
N ALA A 162 -6.80 10.51 8.90
CA ALA A 162 -6.46 11.80 9.49
C ALA A 162 -6.40 11.71 11.02
N GLY A 163 -7.40 11.09 11.65
CA GLY A 163 -7.50 10.93 13.09
C GLY A 163 -6.28 10.23 13.68
N TYR A 164 -5.80 9.17 13.05
CA TYR A 164 -4.64 8.44 13.54
C TYR A 164 -3.31 9.16 13.25
N GLY A 165 -3.03 9.48 11.99
CA GLY A 165 -1.77 10.08 11.54
C GLY A 165 -1.50 11.45 12.19
N ASN A 166 -2.52 12.30 12.31
CA ASN A 166 -2.39 13.62 12.92
C ASN A 166 -2.10 13.52 14.42
N CYS A 167 -2.77 12.61 15.14
CA CYS A 167 -2.61 12.46 16.59
C CYS A 167 -1.24 11.89 16.97
N ILE A 168 -0.73 10.91 16.22
CA ILE A 168 0.60 10.35 16.47
C ILE A 168 1.74 11.28 15.97
N GLY A 169 1.41 12.21 15.07
CA GLY A 169 2.34 13.20 14.55
C GLY A 169 3.26 12.64 13.47
N ILE A 170 2.71 11.84 12.55
CA ILE A 170 3.40 11.37 11.35
C ILE A 170 2.62 11.90 10.13
N PRO A 171 3.28 12.61 9.22
CA PRO A 171 2.56 13.28 8.13
C PRO A 171 2.12 12.29 7.04
N THR A 172 0.88 12.41 6.56
CA THR A 172 0.41 11.73 5.35
C THR A 172 0.68 12.60 4.14
N VAL A 173 1.74 12.27 3.38
CA VAL A 173 2.36 13.18 2.42
C VAL A 173 1.97 12.91 0.96
N ALA A 174 1.47 11.73 0.64
CA ALA A 174 1.05 11.35 -0.70
C ALA A 174 -0.01 10.25 -0.67
N GLY A 175 -0.53 9.89 -1.83
CA GLY A 175 -1.49 8.82 -1.98
C GLY A 175 -2.29 8.95 -3.28
N GLU A 176 -3.13 7.97 -3.53
CA GLU A 176 -4.02 7.92 -4.69
C GLU A 176 -5.46 7.60 -4.27
N VAL A 177 -6.43 8.11 -5.03
CA VAL A 177 -7.85 7.80 -4.84
C VAL A 177 -8.51 7.63 -6.21
N MET A 178 -9.07 6.45 -6.45
CA MET A 178 -9.80 6.16 -7.69
C MET A 178 -11.23 5.72 -7.37
N PHE A 179 -12.16 6.15 -8.23
CA PHE A 179 -13.59 5.88 -8.08
C PHE A 179 -14.09 5.06 -9.26
N ASP A 180 -14.69 3.91 -8.99
CA ASP A 180 -15.29 3.03 -9.99
C ASP A 180 -16.37 2.15 -9.37
N GLU A 181 -17.41 1.83 -10.12
CA GLU A 181 -18.53 1.01 -9.60
C GLU A 181 -18.10 -0.40 -9.18
N SER A 182 -17.00 -0.92 -9.73
CA SER A 182 -16.43 -2.22 -9.34
C SER A 182 -16.00 -2.29 -7.87
N TYR A 183 -15.71 -1.15 -7.23
CA TYR A 183 -15.36 -1.07 -5.81
C TYR A 183 -16.58 -0.75 -4.91
N GLU A 184 -17.79 -0.64 -5.46
CA GLU A 184 -18.99 -0.54 -4.62
C GLU A 184 -19.11 -1.79 -3.75
N GLY A 185 -19.42 -1.63 -2.45
CA GLY A 185 -19.56 -2.75 -1.51
C GLY A 185 -18.24 -3.33 -0.99
N ASN A 186 -17.13 -3.21 -1.72
CA ASN A 186 -15.78 -3.55 -1.27
C ASN A 186 -14.82 -2.40 -1.55
N PRO A 187 -14.76 -1.36 -0.68
CA PRO A 187 -13.75 -0.33 -0.80
C PRO A 187 -12.36 -0.92 -0.50
N LEU A 188 -11.33 -0.36 -1.15
CA LEU A 188 -9.94 -0.66 -0.81
C LEU A 188 -9.35 0.47 0.00
N VAL A 189 -8.74 0.13 1.12
CA VAL A 189 -8.14 1.07 2.07
C VAL A 189 -6.75 0.55 2.40
N ASN A 190 -5.76 1.04 1.67
CA ASN A 190 -4.38 0.64 1.82
C ASN A 190 -3.58 1.79 2.43
N ALA A 191 -2.75 1.48 3.43
CA ALA A 191 -1.89 2.43 4.12
C ALA A 191 -0.42 2.01 3.98
N MET A 192 0.43 2.96 3.62
CA MET A 192 1.88 2.77 3.50
C MET A 192 2.58 3.65 4.53
N CYS A 193 3.64 3.12 5.14
CA CYS A 193 4.50 3.90 6.02
C CYS A 193 5.95 3.81 5.55
N VAL A 194 6.66 4.93 5.67
CA VAL A 194 8.08 5.07 5.35
C VAL A 194 8.80 5.53 6.61
N GLY A 195 9.88 4.86 6.98
CA GLY A 195 10.74 5.17 8.11
C GLY A 195 12.21 5.29 7.74
N LEU A 196 12.97 5.99 8.57
CA LEU A 196 14.43 6.14 8.44
C LEU A 196 15.14 5.43 9.59
N ILE A 197 16.27 4.82 9.29
CA ILE A 197 17.10 4.12 10.27
C ILE A 197 18.58 4.19 9.92
N ASP A 198 19.43 4.12 10.92
CA ASP A 198 20.87 3.89 10.74
C ASP A 198 21.15 2.37 10.74
N HIS A 199 22.14 1.90 9.98
CA HIS A 199 22.36 0.45 9.76
C HIS A 199 22.61 -0.34 11.05
N ASP A 200 23.25 0.28 12.05
CA ASP A 200 23.57 -0.34 13.34
C ASP A 200 22.36 -0.50 14.26
N LYS A 201 21.22 0.13 13.93
CA LYS A 201 19.98 0.06 14.71
C LYS A 201 18.95 -0.91 14.15
N ILE A 202 19.21 -1.52 12.99
CA ILE A 202 18.28 -2.46 12.34
C ILE A 202 17.94 -3.62 13.29
N GLN A 203 16.66 -3.75 13.61
CA GLN A 203 16.13 -4.83 14.43
C GLN A 203 15.57 -5.97 13.59
N ARG A 204 15.35 -7.13 14.24
CA ARG A 204 14.70 -8.30 13.65
C ARG A 204 13.70 -8.88 14.62
N GLY A 205 12.63 -9.46 14.11
CA GLY A 205 11.63 -10.17 14.90
C GLY A 205 12.09 -11.56 15.30
N VAL A 206 13.09 -11.70 16.17
CA VAL A 206 13.65 -13.01 16.56
C VAL A 206 13.63 -13.24 18.07
N ALA A 207 13.23 -14.42 18.50
CA ALA A 207 13.31 -14.87 19.89
C ALA A 207 14.56 -15.74 20.09
N LYS A 208 15.70 -15.14 20.46
CA LYS A 208 16.99 -15.84 20.61
C LYS A 208 17.52 -15.85 22.04
N GLY A 209 18.30 -16.89 22.34
CA GLY A 209 18.96 -17.12 23.63
C GLY A 209 18.06 -17.82 24.63
N VAL A 210 18.32 -19.10 24.87
CA VAL A 210 17.52 -19.96 25.76
C VAL A 210 17.45 -19.36 27.16
N GLY A 211 16.23 -19.26 27.70
CA GLY A 211 15.97 -18.68 29.01
C GLY A 211 15.83 -17.16 29.01
N ASN A 212 16.08 -16.48 27.88
CA ASN A 212 15.85 -15.04 27.79
C ASN A 212 14.36 -14.73 28.00
N PRO A 213 14.03 -13.69 28.79
CA PRO A 213 12.67 -13.26 29.04
C PRO A 213 12.00 -12.70 27.78
N VAL A 214 10.71 -12.98 27.65
CA VAL A 214 9.83 -12.41 26.63
C VAL A 214 8.91 -11.42 27.33
N PHE A 215 8.88 -10.19 26.83
CA PHE A 215 8.12 -9.10 27.39
C PHE A 215 7.01 -8.66 26.45
N TYR A 216 5.88 -8.33 27.07
CA TYR A 216 4.73 -7.67 26.48
C TYR A 216 4.77 -6.19 26.82
N VAL A 217 4.48 -5.34 25.84
CA VAL A 217 4.38 -3.89 25.99
C VAL A 217 3.11 -3.38 25.35
N GLY A 218 2.49 -2.40 25.99
CA GLY A 218 1.33 -1.68 25.45
C GLY A 218 0.08 -1.83 26.33
N PRO A 219 -1.10 -1.43 25.82
CA PRO A 219 -2.39 -1.58 26.51
C PRO A 219 -2.69 -3.01 26.93
N ALA A 220 -3.62 -3.17 27.87
CA ALA A 220 -4.09 -4.49 28.27
C ALA A 220 -4.94 -5.14 27.16
N THR A 221 -4.75 -6.44 26.99
CA THR A 221 -5.45 -7.29 26.01
C THR A 221 -6.94 -7.39 26.37
N GLY A 222 -7.82 -7.11 25.42
CA GLY A 222 -9.28 -7.27 25.53
C GLY A 222 -9.83 -8.25 24.51
N ARG A 223 -11.16 -8.45 24.46
CA ARG A 223 -11.81 -9.33 23.46
C ARG A 223 -12.01 -8.64 22.10
N ASP A 224 -10.98 -7.96 21.63
CA ASP A 224 -11.03 -7.18 20.39
C ASP A 224 -10.62 -8.03 19.19
N GLY A 225 -11.39 -7.95 18.09
CA GLY A 225 -10.97 -8.53 16.81
C GLY A 225 -10.72 -10.03 16.80
N ILE A 226 -11.25 -10.80 17.75
CA ILE A 226 -11.14 -12.25 17.72
C ILE A 226 -11.83 -12.74 16.45
N HIS A 227 -11.07 -13.43 15.58
CA HIS A 227 -11.43 -13.82 14.20
C HIS A 227 -11.29 -12.72 13.11
N GLY A 228 -10.61 -11.61 13.37
CA GLY A 228 -10.38 -10.54 12.39
C GLY A 228 -9.66 -11.02 11.13
N ALA A 229 -8.54 -11.74 11.30
CA ALA A 229 -7.80 -12.35 10.18
C ALA A 229 -8.62 -13.37 9.36
N THR A 230 -9.46 -14.18 10.02
CA THR A 230 -10.37 -15.11 9.33
C THR A 230 -11.45 -14.34 8.56
N PHE A 231 -12.00 -13.28 9.16
CA PHE A 231 -12.98 -12.42 8.52
C PHE A 231 -12.43 -11.73 7.26
N ALA A 232 -11.16 -11.31 7.27
CA ALA A 232 -10.47 -10.78 6.09
C ALA A 232 -10.17 -11.83 4.99
N SER A 233 -10.51 -13.10 5.23
CA SER A 233 -10.32 -14.22 4.30
C SER A 233 -11.66 -14.79 3.78
N GLU A 234 -12.78 -14.07 3.97
CA GLU A 234 -14.14 -14.44 3.54
C GLU A 234 -14.78 -13.33 2.69
N GLU A 235 -15.72 -13.68 1.82
CA GLU A 235 -16.47 -12.71 1.00
C GLU A 235 -17.40 -11.83 1.86
N LEU A 236 -17.56 -10.55 1.51
CA LEU A 236 -18.53 -9.66 2.17
C LEU A 236 -19.97 -9.99 1.75
N THR A 237 -20.82 -10.19 2.77
CA THR A 237 -22.25 -10.51 2.64
C THR A 237 -23.11 -9.58 3.51
N GLU A 238 -24.44 -9.58 3.32
CA GLU A 238 -25.36 -8.80 4.17
C GLU A 238 -25.23 -9.16 5.67
N ASP A 239 -24.89 -10.41 5.99
CA ASP A 239 -24.68 -10.87 7.37
C ASP A 239 -23.37 -10.34 7.99
N SER A 240 -22.46 -9.77 7.18
CA SER A 240 -21.18 -9.24 7.65
C SER A 240 -21.34 -8.02 8.56
N ASP A 241 -22.44 -7.25 8.39
CA ASP A 241 -22.75 -6.11 9.25
C ASP A 241 -22.91 -6.50 10.73
N ALA A 242 -23.32 -7.75 11.01
CA ALA A 242 -23.41 -8.27 12.37
C ALA A 242 -22.03 -8.35 13.07
N LYS A 243 -20.92 -8.35 12.30
CA LYS A 243 -19.54 -8.38 12.80
C LYS A 243 -19.00 -6.98 13.14
N ARG A 244 -19.75 -5.89 12.97
CA ARG A 244 -19.32 -4.52 13.29
C ARG A 244 -18.72 -4.34 14.70
N PRO A 245 -19.26 -4.95 15.79
CA PRO A 245 -18.67 -4.82 17.12
C PRO A 245 -17.27 -5.45 17.25
N ALA A 246 -16.86 -6.29 16.30
CA ALA A 246 -15.54 -6.91 16.28
C ALA A 246 -14.46 -5.99 15.67
N VAL A 247 -14.84 -4.89 15.00
CA VAL A 247 -13.87 -3.92 14.47
C VAL A 247 -13.21 -3.18 15.63
N GLN A 248 -11.88 -3.26 15.67
CA GLN A 248 -11.06 -2.71 16.74
C GLN A 248 -11.08 -1.19 16.71
N VAL A 249 -10.85 -0.57 17.88
CA VAL A 249 -10.65 0.87 17.99
C VAL A 249 -9.17 1.13 18.26
N GLY A 250 -8.56 1.98 17.43
CA GLY A 250 -7.16 2.38 17.62
C GLY A 250 -7.01 3.55 18.60
N ASP A 251 -5.92 3.57 19.35
CA ASP A 251 -5.51 4.67 20.24
C ASP A 251 -4.16 5.27 19.79
N PRO A 252 -4.18 6.28 18.89
CA PRO A 252 -2.95 6.88 18.37
C PRO A 252 -2.12 7.59 19.45
N PHE A 253 -2.73 8.02 20.57
CA PHE A 253 -1.99 8.65 21.66
C PHE A 253 -1.18 7.62 22.43
N MET A 254 -1.76 6.45 22.67
CA MET A 254 -1.03 5.32 23.24
C MET A 254 0.08 4.85 22.29
N GLU A 255 -0.21 4.71 20.99
CA GLU A 255 0.81 4.25 20.04
C GLU A 255 1.99 5.21 19.96
N LYS A 256 1.75 6.53 20.09
CA LYS A 256 2.82 7.51 20.21
C LYS A 256 3.76 7.18 21.37
N LEU A 257 3.23 6.85 22.54
CA LEU A 257 4.05 6.48 23.70
C LEU A 257 4.80 5.18 23.42
N VAL A 258 4.12 4.15 22.89
CA VAL A 258 4.72 2.84 22.58
C VAL A 258 5.86 3.00 21.59
N MET A 259 5.66 3.74 20.52
CA MET A 259 6.69 4.04 19.51
C MET A 259 7.92 4.70 20.15
N GLU A 260 7.75 5.78 20.92
CA GLU A 260 8.91 6.47 21.52
C GLU A 260 9.64 5.60 22.54
N ALA A 261 8.92 4.82 23.36
CA ALA A 261 9.52 3.90 24.31
C ALA A 261 10.28 2.74 23.63
N CYS A 262 9.72 2.18 22.56
CA CYS A 262 10.38 1.14 21.77
C CYS A 262 11.64 1.65 21.06
N LEU A 263 11.57 2.84 20.46
CA LEU A 263 12.75 3.45 19.81
C LEU A 263 13.84 3.79 20.83
N GLU A 264 13.47 4.29 22.02
CA GLU A 264 14.43 4.51 23.11
C GLU A 264 15.06 3.19 23.60
N LEU A 265 14.27 2.12 23.72
CA LEU A 265 14.78 0.79 24.07
C LEU A 265 15.80 0.29 23.05
N ILE A 266 15.48 0.41 21.76
CA ILE A 266 16.35 0.00 20.66
C ILE A 266 17.66 0.80 20.68
N ASP A 267 17.61 2.11 20.93
CA ASP A 267 18.79 2.98 21.04
C ASP A 267 19.75 2.57 22.16
N THR A 268 19.32 1.80 23.16
CA THR A 268 20.22 1.26 24.20
C THR A 268 21.06 0.07 23.74
N GLY A 269 20.68 -0.60 22.64
CA GLY A 269 21.36 -1.77 22.11
C GLY A 269 21.13 -3.09 22.88
N ILE A 270 20.19 -3.12 23.83
CA ILE A 270 19.92 -4.32 24.67
C ILE A 270 18.88 -5.28 24.06
N VAL A 271 18.20 -4.87 22.99
CA VAL A 271 17.13 -5.63 22.34
C VAL A 271 17.72 -6.76 21.49
N LEU A 272 17.27 -7.99 21.73
CA LEU A 272 17.63 -9.15 20.92
C LEU A 272 16.66 -9.38 19.77
N GLY A 273 15.40 -9.01 19.97
CA GLY A 273 14.37 -8.98 18.95
C GLY A 273 13.10 -8.32 19.47
N ILE A 274 12.34 -7.77 18.54
CA ILE A 274 11.08 -7.06 18.80
C ILE A 274 10.13 -7.32 17.62
N GLN A 275 8.85 -7.47 17.90
CA GLN A 275 7.82 -7.75 16.90
C GLN A 275 6.55 -7.00 17.32
N ASP A 276 5.83 -6.47 16.34
CA ASP A 276 4.50 -5.91 16.54
C ASP A 276 3.47 -7.02 16.82
N MET A 277 2.32 -6.64 17.37
CA MET A 277 1.18 -7.52 17.55
C MET A 277 -0.02 -7.01 16.76
N GLY A 278 -0.09 -7.39 15.48
CA GLY A 278 -1.21 -7.12 14.58
C GLY A 278 -2.23 -8.26 14.51
N ALA A 279 -2.50 -8.74 13.29
CA ALA A 279 -3.38 -9.87 13.04
C ALA A 279 -2.91 -11.12 13.81
N ALA A 280 -3.86 -11.87 14.39
CA ALA A 280 -3.59 -12.98 15.31
C ALA A 280 -2.91 -12.62 16.65
N GLY A 281 -2.59 -11.35 16.91
CA GLY A 281 -2.07 -10.86 18.20
C GLY A 281 -0.88 -11.65 18.74
N LEU A 282 -1.01 -12.17 19.97
CA LEU A 282 0.07 -12.95 20.62
C LEU A 282 0.46 -14.20 19.82
N THR A 283 -0.48 -14.75 19.03
CA THR A 283 -0.27 -15.97 18.28
C THR A 283 0.78 -15.80 17.19
N SER A 284 0.59 -14.83 16.29
CA SER A 284 1.52 -14.56 15.19
C SER A 284 2.85 -14.09 15.74
N SER A 285 2.86 -13.06 16.59
CA SER A 285 4.10 -12.45 17.08
C SER A 285 4.99 -13.46 17.81
N SER A 286 4.42 -14.30 18.67
CA SER A 286 5.22 -15.31 19.39
C SER A 286 5.70 -16.42 18.45
N SER A 287 4.82 -17.01 17.63
CA SER A 287 5.18 -18.14 16.78
C SER A 287 6.18 -17.75 15.68
N GLU A 288 6.05 -16.57 15.07
CA GLU A 288 6.98 -16.07 14.07
C GLU A 288 8.35 -15.75 14.66
N MET A 289 8.39 -15.06 15.83
CA MET A 289 9.66 -14.78 16.50
C MET A 289 10.41 -16.06 16.86
N ALA A 290 9.69 -17.09 17.29
CA ALA A 290 10.25 -18.40 17.59
C ALA A 290 10.77 -19.11 16.33
N SER A 291 9.96 -19.14 15.24
CA SER A 291 10.30 -19.80 13.98
C SER A 291 11.56 -19.20 13.35
N LYS A 292 11.64 -17.87 13.21
CA LYS A 292 12.78 -17.16 12.62
C LYS A 292 14.11 -17.40 13.37
N ALA A 293 14.03 -17.75 14.65
CA ALA A 293 15.18 -18.06 15.49
C ALA A 293 15.52 -19.56 15.56
N GLY A 294 14.64 -20.44 15.07
CA GLY A 294 14.74 -21.90 15.25
C GLY A 294 14.55 -22.34 16.71
N ASN A 295 13.83 -21.55 17.51
CA ASN A 295 13.62 -21.75 18.94
C ASN A 295 12.16 -22.06 19.27
N GLY A 296 11.89 -22.38 20.53
CA GLY A 296 10.53 -22.42 21.10
C GLY A 296 10.27 -21.24 22.03
N LEU A 297 9.04 -21.17 22.54
CA LEU A 297 8.58 -20.19 23.52
C LEU A 297 7.67 -20.85 24.54
N GLU A 298 7.86 -20.50 25.81
CA GLU A 298 6.84 -20.67 26.85
C GLU A 298 6.19 -19.33 27.12
N LEU A 299 4.86 -19.26 27.07
CA LEU A 299 4.08 -18.10 27.48
C LEU A 299 3.26 -18.42 28.73
N TYR A 300 3.26 -17.48 29.67
CA TYR A 300 2.55 -17.51 30.94
C TYR A 300 1.35 -16.56 30.85
N LEU A 301 0.18 -17.10 30.54
CA LEU A 301 -1.01 -16.31 30.20
C LEU A 301 -1.58 -15.54 31.41
N ASP A 302 -1.29 -15.98 32.63
CA ASP A 302 -1.66 -15.24 33.85
C ASP A 302 -0.90 -13.90 33.97
N GLU A 303 0.25 -13.76 33.32
CA GLU A 303 1.06 -12.53 33.29
C GLU A 303 0.68 -11.61 32.12
N VAL A 304 -0.16 -12.08 31.19
CA VAL A 304 -0.66 -11.25 30.09
C VAL A 304 -1.61 -10.20 30.67
N PRO A 305 -1.35 -8.90 30.43
CA PRO A 305 -2.20 -7.84 30.94
C PRO A 305 -3.59 -7.91 30.31
N GLN A 306 -4.64 -7.96 31.12
CA GLN A 306 -6.04 -8.13 30.67
C GLN A 306 -6.88 -6.89 30.98
N ARG A 307 -7.62 -6.42 29.98
CA ARG A 307 -8.62 -5.34 30.12
C ARG A 307 -9.93 -5.86 30.68
N GLU A 308 -10.28 -7.09 30.33
CA GLU A 308 -11.49 -7.77 30.78
C GLU A 308 -11.13 -8.97 31.67
N PRO A 309 -11.79 -9.15 32.83
CA PRO A 309 -11.48 -10.29 33.69
C PRO A 309 -11.96 -11.61 33.09
N GLY A 310 -11.24 -12.69 33.42
CA GLY A 310 -11.65 -14.06 33.09
C GLY A 310 -11.55 -14.37 31.59
N MET A 311 -10.59 -13.76 30.88
CA MET A 311 -10.31 -14.15 29.51
C MET A 311 -9.78 -15.58 29.45
N THR A 312 -10.23 -16.35 28.44
CA THR A 312 -9.72 -17.71 28.24
C THR A 312 -8.38 -17.69 27.50
N PRO A 313 -7.60 -18.79 27.51
CA PRO A 313 -6.39 -18.90 26.70
C PRO A 313 -6.63 -18.61 25.22
N TYR A 314 -7.76 -19.07 24.68
CA TYR A 314 -8.21 -18.78 23.33
C TYR A 314 -8.34 -17.27 23.08
N GLU A 315 -9.08 -16.57 23.96
CA GLU A 315 -9.33 -15.14 23.82
C GLU A 315 -8.05 -14.30 23.96
N MET A 316 -7.14 -14.66 24.88
CA MET A 316 -5.88 -13.94 25.06
C MET A 316 -4.94 -14.11 23.85
N MET A 317 -4.87 -15.32 23.30
CA MET A 317 -3.97 -15.61 22.18
C MET A 317 -4.44 -15.02 20.85
N LEU A 318 -5.75 -15.02 20.59
CA LEU A 318 -6.34 -14.58 19.32
C LEU A 318 -6.83 -13.12 19.34
N SER A 319 -6.75 -12.44 20.48
CA SER A 319 -7.10 -11.02 20.57
C SER A 319 -6.18 -10.18 19.69
N GLU A 320 -6.79 -9.29 18.91
CA GLU A 320 -6.15 -8.32 18.03
C GLU A 320 -6.28 -6.89 18.60
N SER A 321 -6.32 -6.75 19.94
CA SER A 321 -6.20 -5.44 20.59
C SER A 321 -4.99 -4.66 20.04
N GLN A 322 -5.15 -3.35 19.87
CA GLN A 322 -4.17 -2.51 19.18
C GLN A 322 -3.04 -2.01 20.10
N GLU A 323 -2.01 -1.42 19.49
CA GLU A 323 -0.87 -0.76 20.17
C GLU A 323 -0.02 -1.68 21.08
N ARG A 324 0.16 -2.95 20.70
CA ARG A 324 0.93 -3.93 21.48
C ARG A 324 2.18 -4.42 20.75
N MET A 325 3.20 -4.77 21.53
CA MET A 325 4.50 -5.26 21.05
C MET A 325 4.98 -6.43 21.91
N LEU A 326 5.76 -7.33 21.31
CA LEU A 326 6.60 -8.31 22.01
C LEU A 326 8.08 -7.96 21.84
N PHE A 327 8.89 -8.12 22.88
CA PHE A 327 10.34 -8.00 22.78
C PHE A 327 11.10 -8.99 23.65
N VAL A 328 12.36 -9.25 23.31
CA VAL A 328 13.28 -10.13 24.04
C VAL A 328 14.57 -9.37 24.36
N VAL A 329 15.03 -9.49 25.61
CA VAL A 329 16.31 -8.95 26.11
C VAL A 329 17.04 -10.03 26.91
N GLU A 330 18.33 -9.84 27.19
CA GLU A 330 19.03 -10.71 28.14
C GLU A 330 18.63 -10.41 29.60
N PRO A 331 18.63 -11.41 30.51
CA PRO A 331 18.18 -11.25 31.90
C PRO A 331 18.81 -10.09 32.68
N GLN A 332 20.08 -9.77 32.42
CA GLN A 332 20.75 -8.65 33.10
C GLN A 332 20.20 -7.27 32.69
N HIS A 333 19.48 -7.18 31.58
CA HIS A 333 18.91 -5.95 31.04
C HIS A 333 17.42 -5.76 31.38
N GLU A 334 16.77 -6.72 32.07
CA GLU A 334 15.35 -6.63 32.43
C GLU A 334 15.00 -5.36 33.20
N ALA A 335 15.83 -4.98 34.18
CA ALA A 335 15.58 -3.80 35.00
C ALA A 335 15.65 -2.50 34.19
N GLN A 336 16.64 -2.41 33.29
CA GLN A 336 16.82 -1.27 32.40
C GLN A 336 15.63 -1.12 31.43
N ALA A 337 15.19 -2.24 30.83
CA ALA A 337 14.05 -2.24 29.91
C ALA A 337 12.76 -1.77 30.63
N ARG A 338 12.48 -2.30 31.82
CA ARG A 338 11.30 -1.90 32.62
C ARG A 338 11.34 -0.42 33.00
N GLU A 339 12.51 0.11 33.36
CA GLU A 339 12.68 1.52 33.71
C GLU A 339 12.32 2.45 32.53
N ILE A 340 12.70 2.08 31.29
CA ILE A 340 12.34 2.83 30.08
C ILE A 340 10.82 2.90 29.93
N PHE A 341 10.13 1.76 29.94
CA PHE A 341 8.67 1.75 29.76
C PHE A 341 7.92 2.45 30.92
N GLU A 342 8.42 2.35 32.15
CA GLU A 342 7.87 3.07 33.30
C GLU A 342 7.96 4.59 33.12
N ARG A 343 9.09 5.12 32.59
CA ARG A 343 9.23 6.56 32.29
C ARG A 343 8.20 7.06 31.28
N TRP A 344 7.87 6.24 30.30
CA TRP A 344 6.84 6.55 29.29
C TRP A 344 5.41 6.26 29.77
N GLY A 345 5.24 5.70 30.97
CA GLY A 345 3.93 5.34 31.51
C GLY A 345 3.29 4.14 30.83
N ILE A 346 4.09 3.25 30.24
CA ILE A 346 3.64 2.11 29.45
C ILE A 346 3.80 0.84 30.26
N LEU A 347 2.78 -0.02 30.20
CA LEU A 347 2.83 -1.31 30.85
C LEU A 347 3.87 -2.19 30.16
N CYS A 348 4.72 -2.83 30.97
CA CYS A 348 5.72 -3.81 30.53
C CYS A 348 5.67 -5.06 31.44
N ALA A 349 5.19 -6.17 30.89
CA ALA A 349 4.97 -7.43 31.60
C ALA A 349 5.88 -8.53 31.05
N LYS A 350 6.47 -9.34 31.93
CA LYS A 350 7.24 -10.52 31.53
C LYS A 350 6.26 -11.67 31.33
N VAL A 351 5.96 -11.99 30.08
CA VAL A 351 4.91 -12.95 29.72
C VAL A 351 5.45 -14.29 29.28
N GLY A 352 6.78 -14.47 29.20
CA GLY A 352 7.32 -15.74 28.75
C GLY A 352 8.84 -15.84 28.80
N LYS A 353 9.35 -16.91 28.18
CA LYS A 353 10.79 -17.13 27.97
C LYS A 353 11.05 -17.95 26.69
N VAL A 354 12.25 -17.80 26.13
CA VAL A 354 12.74 -18.57 24.99
C VAL A 354 13.16 -19.98 25.40
N THR A 355 12.83 -20.98 24.59
CA THR A 355 13.23 -22.40 24.74
C THR A 355 13.95 -22.91 23.49
N ASP A 356 14.55 -24.11 23.56
CA ASP A 356 15.34 -24.73 22.48
C ASP A 356 14.68 -25.97 21.84
N ASP A 357 13.42 -26.24 22.18
CA ASP A 357 12.70 -27.43 21.74
C ASP A 357 11.77 -27.21 20.56
N GLY A 358 11.74 -25.99 20.01
CA GLY A 358 10.94 -25.65 18.84
C GLY A 358 9.43 -25.70 19.09
N ARG A 359 8.98 -25.55 20.34
CA ARG A 359 7.56 -25.64 20.71
C ARG A 359 7.04 -24.32 21.29
N LEU A 360 5.81 -23.98 20.94
CA LEU A 360 5.04 -22.93 21.60
C LEU A 360 4.16 -23.58 22.67
N ARG A 361 4.51 -23.37 23.93
CA ARG A 361 3.76 -23.87 25.09
C ARG A 361 3.08 -22.74 25.82
N LEU A 362 1.80 -22.94 26.12
CA LEU A 362 0.99 -21.97 26.84
C LEU A 362 0.64 -22.52 28.22
N PHE A 363 0.88 -21.74 29.26
CA PHE A 363 0.52 -22.05 30.63
C PHE A 363 -0.50 -21.04 31.14
N HIS A 364 -1.58 -21.54 31.76
CA HIS A 364 -2.61 -20.70 32.37
C HIS A 364 -3.11 -21.37 33.64
N GLN A 365 -3.17 -20.64 34.74
CA GLN A 365 -3.60 -21.10 36.06
C GLN A 365 -2.85 -22.36 36.55
N GLY A 366 -1.56 -22.46 36.20
CA GLY A 366 -0.69 -23.57 36.57
C GLY A 366 -0.83 -24.83 35.70
N GLU A 367 -1.68 -24.82 34.66
CA GLU A 367 -1.85 -25.94 33.73
C GLU A 367 -1.26 -25.60 32.35
N GLN A 368 -0.72 -26.60 31.66
CA GLN A 368 -0.32 -26.48 30.25
C GLN A 368 -1.57 -26.58 29.37
N VAL A 369 -2.03 -25.44 28.86
CA VAL A 369 -3.28 -25.33 28.10
C VAL A 369 -3.09 -25.49 26.59
N ALA A 370 -1.86 -25.41 26.08
CA ALA A 370 -1.54 -25.74 24.69
C ALA A 370 -0.07 -26.12 24.50
N ASP A 371 0.21 -26.97 23.50
CA ASP A 371 1.57 -27.38 23.13
C ASP A 371 1.67 -27.70 21.62
N MET A 372 2.22 -26.75 20.87
CA MET A 372 2.23 -26.79 19.41
C MET A 372 3.66 -26.70 18.85
N PRO A 373 4.01 -27.47 17.80
CA PRO A 373 5.29 -27.28 17.11
C PRO A 373 5.27 -25.92 16.39
N VAL A 374 6.32 -25.12 16.59
CA VAL A 374 6.42 -23.79 15.97
C VAL A 374 6.48 -23.89 14.44
N THR A 375 7.22 -24.87 13.90
CA THR A 375 7.34 -25.09 12.46
C THR A 375 5.99 -25.43 11.81
N ALA A 376 5.12 -26.17 12.51
CA ALA A 376 3.79 -26.51 12.01
C ALA A 376 2.87 -25.27 11.94
N LEU A 377 3.06 -24.29 12.83
CA LEU A 377 2.28 -23.05 12.83
C LEU A 377 2.67 -22.13 11.67
N VAL A 378 3.97 -22.00 11.39
CA VAL A 378 4.50 -20.95 10.48
C VAL A 378 4.99 -21.53 9.15
N ASP A 379 5.84 -22.54 9.19
CA ASP A 379 6.65 -22.96 8.04
C ASP A 379 5.98 -24.03 7.17
N GLU A 380 5.24 -24.94 7.81
CA GLU A 380 4.61 -26.11 7.17
C GLU A 380 3.12 -25.90 6.88
N CYS A 381 2.65 -24.65 6.89
CA CYS A 381 1.31 -24.31 6.42
C CYS A 381 1.13 -24.77 4.95
N PRO A 382 -0.01 -25.39 4.59
CA PRO A 382 -0.27 -25.82 3.23
C PRO A 382 -0.13 -24.68 2.22
N VAL A 383 0.47 -24.97 1.06
CA VAL A 383 0.53 -24.03 -0.06
C VAL A 383 -0.22 -24.64 -1.23
N TYR A 384 -1.18 -23.89 -1.77
CA TYR A 384 -2.06 -24.35 -2.82
C TYR A 384 -1.62 -23.82 -4.19
N ASN A 385 -1.82 -24.66 -5.21
CA ASN A 385 -1.80 -24.23 -6.60
C ASN A 385 -3.24 -24.28 -7.09
N LYS A 386 -3.85 -23.11 -7.30
CA LYS A 386 -5.23 -23.03 -7.75
C LYS A 386 -5.31 -23.22 -9.27
N PRO A 387 -6.44 -23.74 -9.79
CA PRO A 387 -6.68 -23.72 -11.21
C PRO A 387 -6.63 -22.27 -11.74
N SER A 388 -6.13 -22.10 -12.95
CA SER A 388 -5.99 -20.80 -13.62
C SER A 388 -6.59 -20.88 -15.01
N ALA A 389 -7.45 -19.94 -15.40
CA ALA A 389 -8.07 -19.91 -16.72
C ALA A 389 -8.28 -18.48 -17.21
N GLU A 390 -7.99 -18.23 -18.49
CA GLU A 390 -8.26 -16.93 -19.10
C GLU A 390 -9.77 -16.66 -19.17
N PRO A 391 -10.26 -15.50 -18.67
CA PRO A 391 -11.68 -15.19 -18.70
C PRO A 391 -12.17 -14.83 -20.10
N ALA A 392 -13.40 -15.23 -20.43
CA ALA A 392 -14.00 -14.96 -21.74
C ALA A 392 -14.08 -13.45 -22.09
N TYR A 393 -14.24 -12.58 -21.09
CA TYR A 393 -14.32 -11.13 -21.31
C TYR A 393 -12.97 -10.56 -21.80
N TYR A 394 -11.83 -11.16 -21.42
CA TYR A 394 -10.50 -10.71 -21.84
C TYR A 394 -10.33 -10.87 -23.35
N ALA A 395 -10.74 -12.01 -23.89
CA ALA A 395 -10.74 -12.27 -25.33
C ALA A 395 -11.74 -11.35 -26.07
N ALA A 396 -12.90 -11.07 -25.48
CA ALA A 396 -13.89 -10.15 -26.06
C ALA A 396 -13.36 -8.71 -26.15
N ASN A 397 -12.71 -8.23 -25.09
CA ASN A 397 -12.11 -6.89 -25.04
C ASN A 397 -11.02 -6.70 -26.11
N ALA A 398 -10.26 -7.76 -26.43
CA ALA A 398 -9.22 -7.71 -27.47
C ALA A 398 -9.77 -7.33 -28.87
N ALA A 399 -11.05 -7.59 -29.14
CA ALA A 399 -11.67 -7.36 -30.43
C ALA A 399 -12.25 -5.94 -30.60
N ILE A 400 -12.24 -5.12 -29.53
CA ILE A 400 -12.84 -3.79 -29.52
C ILE A 400 -11.83 -2.77 -30.02
N ASP A 401 -12.14 -2.11 -31.13
CA ASP A 401 -11.39 -0.98 -31.65
C ASP A 401 -11.87 0.32 -31.01
N THR A 402 -11.13 0.79 -30.01
CA THR A 402 -11.46 2.02 -29.28
C THR A 402 -11.21 3.28 -30.11
N ALA A 403 -10.47 3.21 -31.22
CA ALA A 403 -10.33 4.34 -32.14
C ALA A 403 -11.59 4.54 -33.02
N ALA A 404 -12.47 3.53 -33.07
CA ALA A 404 -13.72 3.58 -33.85
C ALA A 404 -14.85 4.36 -33.15
N TYR A 405 -14.69 4.77 -31.90
CA TYR A 405 -15.68 5.63 -31.23
C TYR A 405 -15.90 6.94 -32.00
N ALA A 406 -17.11 7.50 -31.86
CA ALA A 406 -17.44 8.78 -32.47
C ALA A 406 -16.47 9.87 -31.99
N GLU A 407 -15.97 10.67 -32.93
CA GLU A 407 -15.05 11.76 -32.62
C GLU A 407 -15.67 12.76 -31.64
N VAL A 408 -14.93 13.05 -30.57
CA VAL A 408 -15.30 14.11 -29.63
C VAL A 408 -14.89 15.45 -30.23
N THR A 409 -15.88 16.28 -30.58
CA THR A 409 -15.62 17.55 -31.28
C THR A 409 -15.49 18.75 -30.34
N ASP A 410 -16.16 18.73 -29.18
CA ASP A 410 -15.98 19.74 -28.13
C ASP A 410 -14.94 19.27 -27.11
N LEU A 411 -13.68 19.49 -27.44
CA LEU A 411 -12.54 19.02 -26.66
C LEU A 411 -12.34 19.83 -25.37
N THR A 412 -12.83 21.08 -25.33
CA THR A 412 -12.78 21.88 -24.11
C THR A 412 -13.79 21.36 -23.08
N ASP A 413 -14.99 20.97 -23.52
CA ASP A 413 -15.96 20.28 -22.65
C ASP A 413 -15.46 18.89 -22.24
N ALA A 414 -14.83 18.15 -23.15
CA ALA A 414 -14.23 16.86 -22.84
C ALA A 414 -13.15 16.96 -21.75
N LEU A 415 -12.24 17.93 -21.86
CA LEU A 415 -11.23 18.19 -20.82
C LEU A 415 -11.88 18.52 -19.48
N LYS A 416 -12.94 19.36 -19.48
CA LYS A 416 -13.66 19.68 -18.24
C LYS A 416 -14.31 18.44 -17.62
N LYS A 417 -14.86 17.53 -18.42
CA LYS A 417 -15.42 16.25 -17.92
C LYS A 417 -14.35 15.36 -17.31
N VAL A 418 -13.20 15.23 -17.97
CA VAL A 418 -12.05 14.47 -17.46
C VAL A 418 -11.56 15.08 -16.14
N LEU A 419 -11.30 16.39 -16.10
CA LEU A 419 -10.89 17.09 -14.86
C LEU A 419 -11.94 17.04 -13.74
N ALA A 420 -13.22 16.92 -14.09
CA ALA A 420 -14.31 16.77 -13.13
C ALA A 420 -14.51 15.31 -12.67
N SER A 421 -13.88 14.34 -13.31
CA SER A 421 -13.93 12.95 -12.86
C SER A 421 -13.24 12.84 -11.51
N PRO A 422 -13.87 12.27 -10.46
CA PRO A 422 -13.26 12.16 -9.13
C PRO A 422 -11.88 11.49 -9.11
N THR A 423 -11.59 10.59 -10.06
CA THR A 423 -10.28 9.94 -10.22
C THR A 423 -9.18 10.94 -10.63
N VAL A 424 -9.46 11.92 -11.48
CA VAL A 424 -8.50 12.96 -11.92
C VAL A 424 -8.59 14.25 -11.10
N ALA A 425 -9.79 14.58 -10.61
CA ALA A 425 -10.07 15.78 -9.84
C ALA A 425 -9.12 15.99 -8.65
N SER A 426 -9.02 17.23 -8.18
CA SER A 426 -8.17 17.58 -7.06
C SER A 426 -8.48 16.74 -5.83
N LYS A 427 -7.44 16.12 -5.27
CA LYS A 427 -7.52 15.41 -4.00
C LYS A 427 -7.39 16.33 -2.79
N GLU A 428 -7.46 17.65 -2.98
CA GLU A 428 -7.36 18.66 -1.91
C GLU A 428 -8.39 18.45 -0.80
N TRP A 429 -9.59 17.99 -1.15
CA TRP A 429 -10.60 17.61 -0.16
C TRP A 429 -10.10 16.54 0.83
N VAL A 430 -9.24 15.63 0.37
CA VAL A 430 -8.65 14.55 1.17
C VAL A 430 -7.48 15.08 2.00
N TYR A 431 -6.42 15.57 1.35
CA TYR A 431 -5.18 15.88 2.06
C TYR A 431 -5.23 17.15 2.92
N ASN A 432 -6.22 18.04 2.76
CA ASN A 432 -6.43 19.15 3.70
C ASN A 432 -6.94 18.69 5.08
N GLN A 433 -7.35 17.43 5.21
CA GLN A 433 -7.72 16.82 6.49
C GLN A 433 -6.51 16.15 7.17
N TYR A 434 -5.45 15.88 6.40
CA TYR A 434 -4.20 15.31 6.90
C TYR A 434 -3.24 16.42 7.31
N ASP A 435 -2.41 16.12 8.31
CA ASP A 435 -1.17 16.84 8.47
C ASP A 435 -0.14 16.26 7.49
N TYR A 436 0.45 17.13 6.67
CA TYR A 436 1.54 16.79 5.74
C TYR A 436 2.79 17.65 5.99
N MET A 437 2.84 18.41 7.08
CA MET A 437 3.93 19.36 7.39
C MET A 437 4.62 19.10 8.72
N VAL A 438 4.07 18.24 9.59
CA VAL A 438 4.63 17.85 10.87
C VAL A 438 6.06 17.37 10.66
N ARG A 439 6.94 17.80 11.57
CA ARG A 439 8.41 17.67 11.49
C ARG A 439 9.08 18.52 10.40
N THR A 440 8.35 19.39 9.70
CA THR A 440 8.86 20.44 8.78
C THR A 440 9.93 19.92 7.81
N SER A 441 9.75 18.71 7.27
CA SER A 441 10.71 18.04 6.39
C SER A 441 10.14 17.76 4.99
N THR A 442 8.84 17.94 4.78
CA THR A 442 8.15 17.82 3.49
C THR A 442 8.54 18.97 2.56
N ALA A 443 9.34 18.68 1.52
CA ALA A 443 9.76 19.64 0.50
C ALA A 443 8.76 19.75 -0.65
N VAL A 444 8.13 18.63 -1.03
CA VAL A 444 7.03 18.60 -2.01
C VAL A 444 5.80 18.02 -1.31
N GLN A 445 4.75 18.83 -1.25
CA GLN A 445 3.47 18.52 -0.62
C GLN A 445 2.59 17.65 -1.54
N PRO A 446 1.51 17.02 -1.01
CA PRO A 446 0.55 16.32 -1.85
C PRO A 446 0.04 17.19 -3.02
N GLY A 447 -0.21 16.57 -4.17
CA GLY A 447 -0.69 17.24 -5.39
C GLY A 447 0.40 17.51 -6.45
N SER A 448 1.55 16.86 -6.33
CA SER A 448 2.52 16.65 -7.41
C SER A 448 2.64 15.14 -7.70
N ASP A 449 3.40 14.76 -8.74
CA ASP A 449 3.69 13.37 -9.13
C ASP A 449 4.13 12.47 -7.95
N ALA A 450 5.02 12.95 -7.07
CA ALA A 450 5.38 12.26 -5.84
C ALA A 450 5.63 13.25 -4.69
N ALA A 451 5.45 12.78 -3.45
CA ALA A 451 5.86 13.56 -2.29
C ALA A 451 7.37 13.44 -2.07
N VAL A 452 7.98 14.52 -1.57
CA VAL A 452 9.42 14.54 -1.27
C VAL A 452 9.66 14.97 0.18
N VAL A 453 10.33 14.12 0.95
CA VAL A 453 10.68 14.34 2.37
C VAL A 453 12.20 14.41 2.53
N THR A 454 12.69 15.55 3.01
CA THR A 454 14.13 15.80 3.22
C THR A 454 14.70 15.03 4.41
N ILE A 455 15.93 14.56 4.27
CA ILE A 455 16.66 13.88 5.34
C ILE A 455 17.51 14.91 6.09
N ARG A 456 17.12 15.21 7.32
CA ARG A 456 17.77 16.22 8.16
C ARG A 456 19.27 15.96 8.32
N GLY A 457 20.06 17.03 8.25
CA GLY A 457 21.52 16.96 8.37
C GLY A 457 22.24 16.52 7.08
N THR A 458 21.50 16.27 6.00
CA THR A 458 22.06 15.88 4.70
C THR A 458 21.49 16.76 3.58
N ARG A 459 21.99 16.57 2.35
CA ARG A 459 21.36 17.10 1.12
C ARG A 459 20.48 16.05 0.42
N LYS A 460 20.25 14.89 1.03
CA LYS A 460 19.40 13.83 0.47
C LYS A 460 17.94 14.06 0.81
N ALA A 461 17.05 13.55 -0.02
CA ALA A 461 15.62 13.45 0.26
C ALA A 461 15.05 12.13 -0.27
N LEU A 462 13.89 11.72 0.24
CA LEU A 462 13.15 10.56 -0.25
C LEU A 462 11.96 11.04 -1.06
N ALA A 463 11.81 10.55 -2.29
CA ALA A 463 10.57 10.67 -3.06
C ALA A 463 9.72 9.42 -2.84
N MET A 464 8.40 9.56 -2.79
CA MET A 464 7.48 8.45 -2.53
C MET A 464 6.12 8.64 -3.20
N THR A 465 5.59 7.55 -3.76
CA THR A 465 4.30 7.50 -4.47
C THR A 465 3.60 6.15 -4.25
N THR A 466 2.30 6.11 -4.54
CA THR A 466 1.50 4.90 -4.64
C THR A 466 0.67 4.94 -5.92
N ASP A 467 0.75 3.90 -6.76
CA ASP A 467 0.13 3.90 -8.09
C ASP A 467 -0.50 2.54 -8.42
N CYS A 468 -1.72 2.56 -8.97
CA CYS A 468 -2.31 1.44 -9.72
C CYS A 468 -3.62 1.84 -10.42
N ASN A 469 -3.64 1.83 -11.75
CA ASN A 469 -4.89 1.94 -12.50
C ASN A 469 -5.61 0.58 -12.65
N GLY A 470 -6.62 0.35 -11.81
CA GLY A 470 -7.38 -0.92 -11.81
C GLY A 470 -8.12 -1.22 -13.11
N ARG A 471 -8.49 -0.21 -13.92
CA ARG A 471 -9.12 -0.44 -15.23
C ARG A 471 -8.15 -1.11 -16.18
N TYR A 472 -6.89 -0.68 -16.19
CA TYR A 472 -5.88 -1.28 -17.05
C TYR A 472 -5.63 -2.74 -16.67
N VAL A 473 -5.50 -3.03 -15.38
CA VAL A 473 -5.29 -4.40 -14.89
C VAL A 473 -6.51 -5.29 -15.17
N TYR A 474 -7.73 -4.75 -15.10
CA TYR A 474 -8.93 -5.48 -15.49
C TYR A 474 -8.93 -5.85 -16.98
N LEU A 475 -8.58 -4.90 -17.86
CA LEU A 475 -8.59 -5.07 -19.31
C LEU A 475 -7.44 -5.96 -19.81
N ASP A 476 -6.26 -5.83 -19.20
CA ASP A 476 -5.13 -6.73 -19.38
C ASP A 476 -4.25 -6.76 -18.11
N PRO A 477 -4.34 -7.82 -17.28
CA PRO A 477 -3.63 -7.84 -16.00
C PRO A 477 -2.12 -7.83 -16.16
N GLU A 478 -1.58 -8.45 -17.21
CA GLU A 478 -0.13 -8.49 -17.44
C GLU A 478 0.39 -7.10 -17.84
N VAL A 479 -0.28 -6.42 -18.77
CA VAL A 479 0.10 -5.06 -19.16
C VAL A 479 -0.17 -4.07 -18.03
N GLY A 480 -1.33 -4.14 -17.36
CA GLY A 480 -1.66 -3.27 -16.23
C GLY A 480 -0.68 -3.41 -15.06
N GLY A 481 -0.22 -4.64 -14.76
CA GLY A 481 0.82 -4.88 -13.77
C GLY A 481 2.17 -4.25 -14.13
N ARG A 482 2.55 -4.25 -15.43
CA ARG A 482 3.73 -3.50 -15.89
C ARG A 482 3.54 -2.00 -15.72
N ILE A 483 2.37 -1.48 -16.10
CA ILE A 483 2.05 -0.05 -16.04
C ILE A 483 2.10 0.47 -14.61
N ALA A 484 1.51 -0.24 -13.64
CA ALA A 484 1.51 0.20 -12.24
C ALA A 484 2.94 0.42 -11.69
N VAL A 485 3.89 -0.46 -12.04
CA VAL A 485 5.30 -0.30 -11.64
C VAL A 485 6.00 0.81 -12.43
N ALA A 486 5.72 0.92 -13.73
CA ALA A 486 6.32 1.93 -14.60
C ALA A 486 5.86 3.35 -14.23
N GLU A 487 4.57 3.56 -13.96
CA GLU A 487 4.00 4.83 -13.52
C GLU A 487 4.58 5.27 -12.19
N ALA A 488 4.67 4.37 -11.20
CA ALA A 488 5.33 4.68 -9.94
C ALA A 488 6.79 5.11 -10.15
N ALA A 489 7.54 4.42 -11.02
CA ALA A 489 8.92 4.81 -11.34
C ALA A 489 8.99 6.17 -12.05
N ARG A 490 8.02 6.45 -12.92
CA ARG A 490 7.90 7.72 -13.64
C ARG A 490 7.64 8.88 -12.70
N ASN A 491 6.72 8.72 -11.75
CA ASN A 491 6.40 9.71 -10.71
C ASN A 491 7.59 10.02 -9.80
N ILE A 492 8.35 8.99 -9.42
CA ILE A 492 9.61 9.14 -8.67
C ILE A 492 10.66 9.93 -9.48
N VAL A 493 10.83 9.62 -10.76
CA VAL A 493 11.81 10.30 -11.63
C VAL A 493 11.41 11.74 -11.94
N CYS A 494 10.13 12.02 -12.20
CA CYS A 494 9.60 13.39 -12.38
C CYS A 494 9.83 14.25 -11.13
N SER A 495 9.94 13.64 -9.96
CA SER A 495 10.28 14.31 -8.70
C SER A 495 11.79 14.51 -8.48
N GLY A 496 12.62 14.00 -9.40
CA GLY A 496 14.09 14.11 -9.38
C GLY A 496 14.81 13.02 -8.59
N ALA A 497 14.14 11.91 -8.30
CA ALA A 497 14.69 10.80 -7.53
C ALA A 497 15.06 9.58 -8.40
N GLU A 498 16.05 8.82 -7.95
CA GLU A 498 16.37 7.47 -8.45
C GLU A 498 15.40 6.47 -7.80
N PRO A 499 14.59 5.71 -8.57
CA PRO A 499 13.79 4.60 -8.03
C PRO A 499 14.66 3.57 -7.32
N LEU A 500 14.28 3.12 -6.11
CA LEU A 500 15.09 2.18 -5.34
C LEU A 500 14.48 0.77 -5.25
N ALA A 501 13.19 0.70 -4.90
CA ALA A 501 12.48 -0.54 -4.63
C ALA A 501 10.98 -0.27 -4.50
N ILE A 502 10.18 -1.33 -4.54
CA ILE A 502 8.75 -1.26 -4.31
C ILE A 502 8.31 -2.12 -3.13
N THR A 503 7.17 -1.74 -2.56
CA THR A 503 6.31 -2.58 -1.75
C THR A 503 4.97 -2.74 -2.47
N ASP A 504 4.45 -3.96 -2.57
CA ASP A 504 3.20 -4.23 -3.29
C ASP A 504 2.04 -4.48 -2.33
N ASN A 505 0.83 -4.11 -2.75
CA ASN A 505 -0.41 -4.52 -2.09
C ASN A 505 -1.37 -5.15 -3.11
N LEU A 506 -1.44 -6.47 -3.11
CA LEU A 506 -2.22 -7.24 -4.08
C LEU A 506 -3.67 -7.35 -3.60
N ASN A 507 -4.58 -6.56 -4.17
CA ASN A 507 -6.02 -6.63 -3.87
C ASN A 507 -6.79 -7.32 -5.01
N PHE A 508 -7.34 -8.50 -4.74
CA PHE A 508 -8.06 -9.32 -5.73
C PHE A 508 -9.32 -9.96 -5.13
N GLY A 509 -10.19 -10.48 -6.01
CA GLY A 509 -11.39 -11.24 -5.63
C GLY A 509 -11.08 -12.65 -5.08
N ASN A 510 -12.06 -13.54 -5.13
CA ASN A 510 -11.92 -14.90 -4.62
C ASN A 510 -10.95 -15.76 -5.48
N PRO A 511 -9.82 -16.25 -4.93
CA PRO A 511 -8.79 -17.01 -5.66
C PRO A 511 -9.22 -18.45 -6.00
N GLU A 512 -10.36 -18.92 -5.49
CA GLU A 512 -10.93 -20.22 -5.87
C GLU A 512 -11.50 -20.20 -7.30
N LYS A 513 -11.81 -19.00 -7.84
CA LYS A 513 -12.29 -18.82 -9.20
C LYS A 513 -11.10 -18.82 -10.17
N PRO A 514 -11.04 -19.73 -11.16
CA PRO A 514 -9.89 -19.85 -12.05
C PRO A 514 -9.54 -18.56 -12.81
N GLU A 515 -10.55 -17.77 -13.15
CA GLU A 515 -10.41 -16.49 -13.83
C GLU A 515 -9.76 -15.41 -12.97
N VAL A 516 -10.09 -15.38 -11.67
CA VAL A 516 -9.48 -14.44 -10.71
C VAL A 516 -8.05 -14.86 -10.42
N PHE A 517 -7.79 -16.15 -10.24
CA PHE A 517 -6.42 -16.63 -10.04
C PHE A 517 -5.51 -16.33 -11.24
N TRP A 518 -6.06 -16.45 -12.47
CA TRP A 518 -5.36 -16.04 -13.68
C TRP A 518 -5.01 -14.54 -13.68
N GLN A 519 -5.91 -13.66 -13.22
CA GLN A 519 -5.61 -12.24 -13.07
C GLN A 519 -4.44 -12.00 -12.10
N ILE A 520 -4.42 -12.71 -10.96
CA ILE A 520 -3.34 -12.62 -9.96
C ILE A 520 -2.00 -13.02 -10.60
N GLU A 521 -1.96 -14.18 -11.27
CA GLU A 521 -0.74 -14.66 -11.91
C GLU A 521 -0.20 -13.68 -12.95
N LYS A 522 -1.09 -13.13 -13.79
CA LYS A 522 -0.72 -12.22 -14.86
C LYS A 522 -0.31 -10.84 -14.38
N ALA A 523 -1.00 -10.29 -13.38
CA ALA A 523 -0.60 -9.03 -12.76
C ALA A 523 0.81 -9.12 -12.16
N VAL A 524 1.08 -10.17 -11.36
CA VAL A 524 2.40 -10.38 -10.76
C VAL A 524 3.47 -10.63 -11.82
N ASP A 525 3.15 -11.30 -12.93
CA ASP A 525 4.09 -11.43 -14.07
C ASP A 525 4.54 -10.09 -14.62
N GLY A 526 3.57 -9.22 -14.94
CA GLY A 526 3.84 -7.90 -15.47
C GLY A 526 4.66 -7.05 -14.51
N MET A 527 4.26 -7.02 -13.24
CA MET A 527 4.99 -6.30 -12.20
C MET A 527 6.41 -6.84 -12.02
N ALA A 528 6.59 -8.16 -11.97
CA ALA A 528 7.90 -8.78 -11.79
C ALA A 528 8.82 -8.51 -12.98
N GLU A 529 8.29 -8.48 -14.21
CA GLU A 529 9.06 -8.07 -15.39
C GLU A 529 9.49 -6.61 -15.30
N ALA A 530 8.58 -5.70 -14.98
CA ALA A 530 8.88 -4.27 -14.82
C ALA A 530 9.93 -4.04 -13.72
N CYS A 531 9.80 -4.70 -12.57
CA CYS A 531 10.78 -4.61 -11.48
C CYS A 531 12.18 -5.07 -11.90
N ARG A 532 12.29 -6.13 -12.73
CA ARG A 532 13.59 -6.61 -13.24
C ARG A 532 14.21 -5.63 -14.22
N ILE A 533 13.41 -5.00 -15.08
CA ILE A 533 13.92 -4.05 -16.08
C ILE A 533 14.29 -2.72 -15.44
N LEU A 534 13.47 -2.22 -14.53
CA LEU A 534 13.67 -0.92 -13.86
C LEU A 534 14.59 -1.00 -12.63
N ASP A 535 15.09 -2.19 -12.30
CA ASP A 535 15.98 -2.44 -11.15
C ASP A 535 15.35 -2.04 -9.79
N THR A 536 14.03 -2.21 -9.66
CA THR A 536 13.23 -1.88 -8.46
C THR A 536 12.69 -3.17 -7.81
N PRO A 537 13.50 -3.90 -7.00
CA PRO A 537 13.05 -5.15 -6.38
C PRO A 537 11.88 -4.94 -5.42
N VAL A 538 11.10 -6.00 -5.22
CA VAL A 538 10.01 -6.05 -4.24
C VAL A 538 10.60 -6.42 -2.88
N ILE A 539 10.54 -5.51 -1.91
CA ILE A 539 11.17 -5.69 -0.59
C ILE A 539 10.20 -6.15 0.50
N GLY A 540 8.90 -6.11 0.22
CA GLY A 540 7.83 -6.51 1.14
C GLY A 540 6.48 -6.12 0.55
N GLY A 541 5.40 -6.52 1.18
CA GLY A 541 4.06 -6.23 0.66
C GLY A 541 2.97 -6.92 1.47
N ASN A 542 1.76 -6.86 0.93
CA ASN A 542 0.57 -7.47 1.49
C ASN A 542 -0.30 -8.07 0.37
N VAL A 543 -1.12 -9.06 0.72
CA VAL A 543 -2.12 -9.63 -0.19
C VAL A 543 -3.47 -9.61 0.50
N SER A 544 -4.45 -8.98 -0.13
CA SER A 544 -5.85 -9.03 0.22
C SER A 544 -6.62 -9.76 -0.87
N LEU A 545 -7.12 -10.95 -0.55
CA LEU A 545 -7.98 -11.74 -1.44
C LEU A 545 -9.44 -11.65 -0.98
N TYR A 546 -10.35 -12.27 -1.73
CA TYR A 546 -11.79 -12.30 -1.41
C TYR A 546 -12.49 -10.93 -1.44
N ASN A 547 -11.88 -9.92 -2.06
CA ASN A 547 -12.50 -8.61 -2.28
C ASN A 547 -13.57 -8.70 -3.37
N GLU A 548 -14.76 -9.16 -3.00
CA GLU A 548 -15.89 -9.30 -3.90
C GLU A 548 -17.22 -9.22 -3.15
N ASN A 549 -18.28 -8.89 -3.87
CA ASN A 549 -19.64 -8.85 -3.33
C ASN A 549 -20.58 -9.65 -4.26
N ALA A 550 -21.88 -9.61 -3.97
CA ALA A 550 -22.90 -10.26 -4.77
C ALA A 550 -22.96 -9.83 -6.26
N LYS A 551 -22.46 -8.65 -6.62
CA LYS A 551 -22.37 -8.17 -8.02
C LYS A 551 -21.12 -8.69 -8.74
N GLY A 552 -20.05 -9.02 -8.02
CA GLY A 552 -18.81 -9.54 -8.58
C GLY A 552 -17.57 -9.11 -7.79
N ALA A 553 -16.42 -9.47 -8.34
CA ALA A 553 -15.12 -9.05 -7.83
C ALA A 553 -14.82 -7.59 -8.19
N ILE A 554 -14.02 -6.94 -7.35
CA ILE A 554 -13.39 -5.68 -7.68
C ILE A 554 -12.57 -5.79 -8.98
N TYR A 555 -12.20 -4.65 -9.56
CA TYR A 555 -11.08 -4.67 -10.50
C TYR A 555 -9.80 -5.13 -9.79
N PRO A 556 -8.98 -6.01 -10.42
CA PRO A 556 -7.71 -6.42 -9.86
C PRO A 556 -6.83 -5.19 -9.61
N THR A 557 -6.38 -5.00 -8.36
CA THR A 557 -5.70 -3.77 -7.93
C THR A 557 -4.40 -4.10 -7.18
N PRO A 558 -3.33 -4.47 -7.92
CA PRO A 558 -1.99 -4.63 -7.36
C PRO A 558 -1.32 -3.26 -7.17
N VAL A 559 -1.58 -2.62 -6.03
CA VAL A 559 -1.01 -1.29 -5.71
C VAL A 559 0.50 -1.38 -5.58
N VAL A 560 1.21 -0.43 -6.18
CA VAL A 560 2.67 -0.27 -6.05
C VAL A 560 2.95 0.92 -5.17
N GLY A 561 3.55 0.72 -4.00
CA GLY A 561 4.21 1.78 -3.22
C GLY A 561 5.69 1.84 -3.57
N MET A 562 6.18 2.96 -4.08
CA MET A 562 7.58 3.11 -4.48
C MET A 562 8.29 4.21 -3.70
N VAL A 563 9.54 3.95 -3.33
CA VAL A 563 10.44 4.95 -2.74
C VAL A 563 11.66 5.15 -3.64
N GLY A 564 12.04 6.41 -3.82
CA GLY A 564 13.23 6.83 -4.55
C GLY A 564 14.14 7.74 -3.73
N LEU A 565 15.40 7.84 -4.15
CA LEU A 565 16.41 8.70 -3.52
C LEU A 565 16.69 9.93 -4.37
N VAL A 566 16.43 11.10 -3.81
CA VAL A 566 16.98 12.37 -4.28
C VAL A 566 18.37 12.53 -3.67
N HIS A 567 19.42 12.46 -4.49
CA HIS A 567 20.81 12.57 -4.04
C HIS A 567 21.21 13.96 -3.57
N ASP A 568 20.57 14.99 -4.13
CA ASP A 568 20.80 16.40 -3.78
C ASP A 568 19.47 17.16 -3.86
N THR A 569 19.14 17.94 -2.82
CA THR A 569 17.90 18.73 -2.74
C THR A 569 17.69 19.70 -3.90
N ASP A 570 18.74 20.09 -4.63
CA ASP A 570 18.62 20.95 -5.81
C ASP A 570 18.01 20.21 -7.02
N HIS A 571 17.95 18.87 -6.98
CA HIS A 571 17.32 18.04 -8.01
C HIS A 571 15.80 17.90 -7.84
N ILE A 572 15.25 18.35 -6.71
CA ILE A 572 13.81 18.24 -6.44
C ILE A 572 13.03 18.97 -7.53
N THR A 573 12.18 18.22 -8.24
CA THR A 573 11.39 18.70 -9.37
C THR A 573 9.90 18.45 -9.09
N THR A 574 9.01 19.23 -9.71
CA THR A 574 7.55 19.14 -9.51
C THR A 574 6.84 19.41 -10.84
N GLN A 575 5.57 19.01 -10.98
CA GLN A 575 4.76 19.26 -12.19
C GLN A 575 4.50 20.73 -12.54
N SER A 576 4.45 21.62 -11.55
CA SER A 576 4.06 23.03 -11.77
C SER A 576 4.98 23.77 -12.74
N PHE A 577 4.40 24.41 -13.76
CA PHE A 577 5.16 25.35 -14.60
C PHE A 577 5.73 26.50 -13.78
N LYS A 578 6.99 26.85 -14.03
CA LYS A 578 7.78 27.73 -13.15
C LYS A 578 7.79 29.18 -13.57
N ALA A 579 7.97 29.46 -14.87
CA ALA A 579 8.07 30.82 -15.37
C ALA A 579 7.41 31.01 -16.73
N GLU A 580 6.88 32.22 -16.96
CA GLU A 580 6.49 32.63 -18.31
C GLU A 580 7.71 32.63 -19.24
N GLY A 581 7.51 32.12 -20.47
CA GLY A 581 8.57 31.97 -21.46
C GLY A 581 9.29 30.63 -21.41
N ASP A 582 9.09 29.80 -20.37
CA ASP A 582 9.62 28.43 -20.36
C ASP A 582 9.07 27.65 -21.56
N ILE A 583 9.97 26.92 -22.22
CA ILE A 583 9.66 26.08 -23.38
C ILE A 583 9.09 24.76 -22.89
N ILE A 584 8.01 24.30 -23.51
CA ILE A 584 7.34 23.05 -23.18
C ILE A 584 7.81 21.96 -24.15
N VAL A 585 8.36 20.88 -23.60
CA VAL A 585 8.87 19.73 -24.35
C VAL A 585 8.07 18.49 -23.96
N LEU A 586 7.49 17.82 -24.94
CA LEU A 586 6.79 16.56 -24.78
C LEU A 586 7.73 15.40 -25.14
N LEU A 587 7.84 14.42 -24.25
CA LEU A 587 8.60 13.20 -24.45
C LEU A 587 7.68 12.02 -24.78
N GLY A 588 8.20 11.08 -25.59
CA GLY A 588 7.49 9.88 -26.03
C GLY A 588 6.46 10.13 -27.12
N GLU A 589 5.85 9.04 -27.61
CA GLU A 589 4.90 9.07 -28.73
C GLU A 589 3.46 8.82 -28.25
N THR A 590 2.51 9.63 -28.74
CA THR A 590 1.09 9.32 -28.59
C THR A 590 0.67 8.27 -29.61
N LYS A 591 -0.01 7.21 -29.16
CA LYS A 591 -0.61 6.18 -30.01
C LYS A 591 -2.14 6.28 -29.96
N ALA A 592 -2.84 5.47 -30.75
CA ALA A 592 -4.30 5.44 -30.78
C ALA A 592 -4.88 4.50 -29.71
N GLU A 593 -4.62 4.81 -28.43
CA GLU A 593 -4.90 3.93 -27.30
C GLU A 593 -5.87 4.59 -26.32
N LEU A 594 -7.17 4.33 -26.48
CA LEU A 594 -8.22 4.89 -25.60
C LEU A 594 -8.83 3.85 -24.64
N GLY A 595 -8.45 2.58 -24.73
CA GLY A 595 -9.04 1.53 -23.89
C GLY A 595 -8.69 1.71 -22.42
N GLY A 596 -9.73 1.76 -21.59
CA GLY A 596 -9.61 2.02 -20.15
C GLY A 596 -9.36 3.49 -19.77
N SER A 597 -9.28 4.38 -20.76
CA SER A 597 -8.93 5.78 -20.51
C SER A 597 -9.98 6.56 -19.74
N GLU A 598 -9.56 7.60 -19.05
CA GLU A 598 -10.48 8.50 -18.34
C GLU A 598 -11.39 9.24 -19.32
N LEU A 599 -10.95 9.53 -20.55
CA LEU A 599 -11.84 10.04 -21.59
C LEU A 599 -12.95 9.02 -21.93
N GLN A 600 -12.57 7.75 -22.17
CA GLN A 600 -13.54 6.69 -22.48
C GLN A 600 -14.54 6.54 -21.33
N TYR A 601 -14.06 6.53 -20.09
CA TYR A 601 -14.90 6.42 -18.92
C TYR A 601 -15.82 7.63 -18.74
N ALA A 602 -15.27 8.85 -18.68
CA ALA A 602 -16.01 10.07 -18.36
C ALA A 602 -16.95 10.53 -19.49
N VAL A 603 -16.64 10.22 -20.75
CA VAL A 603 -17.42 10.68 -21.92
C VAL A 603 -18.27 9.57 -22.53
N HIS A 604 -17.76 8.34 -22.62
CA HIS A 604 -18.47 7.22 -23.24
C HIS A 604 -19.13 6.29 -22.21
N GLY A 605 -18.74 6.36 -20.93
CA GLY A 605 -19.36 5.58 -19.85
C GLY A 605 -19.04 4.09 -19.91
N VAL A 606 -17.94 3.70 -20.54
CA VAL A 606 -17.53 2.30 -20.72
C VAL A 606 -16.05 2.10 -20.40
N THR A 607 -15.69 0.88 -20.02
CA THR A 607 -14.31 0.44 -19.79
C THR A 607 -14.10 -0.85 -20.60
N GLU A 608 -13.55 -0.72 -21.80
CA GLU A 608 -13.41 -1.84 -22.75
C GLU A 608 -12.26 -1.60 -23.74
N GLY A 609 -11.86 -2.66 -24.46
CA GLY A 609 -10.68 -2.63 -25.33
C GLY A 609 -9.41 -3.12 -24.62
N ARG A 610 -8.26 -2.82 -25.21
CA ARG A 610 -6.94 -3.05 -24.59
C ARG A 610 -6.43 -1.77 -23.93
N PRO A 611 -5.77 -1.89 -22.76
CA PRO A 611 -5.08 -0.74 -22.18
C PRO A 611 -3.92 -0.31 -23.09
N PRO A 612 -3.37 0.90 -22.88
CA PRO A 612 -2.17 1.36 -23.58
C PRO A 612 -1.04 0.34 -23.52
N ALA A 613 -0.31 0.15 -24.63
CA ALA A 613 0.84 -0.74 -24.65
C ALA A 613 2.04 -0.08 -23.96
N LEU A 614 2.86 -0.89 -23.27
CA LEU A 614 4.07 -0.45 -22.60
C LEU A 614 5.28 -1.26 -23.07
N ASP A 615 6.28 -0.56 -23.59
CA ASP A 615 7.63 -1.09 -23.80
C ASP A 615 8.52 -0.66 -22.63
N LEU A 616 8.91 -1.63 -21.80
CA LEU A 616 9.71 -1.38 -20.60
C LEU A 616 11.14 -0.93 -20.91
N ALA A 617 11.70 -1.27 -22.08
CA ALA A 617 13.01 -0.79 -22.48
C ALA A 617 12.97 0.68 -22.90
N GLU A 618 11.89 1.08 -23.59
CA GLU A 618 11.59 2.48 -23.88
C GLU A 618 11.40 3.28 -22.57
N GLU A 619 10.59 2.78 -21.64
CA GLU A 619 10.38 3.39 -20.33
C GLU A 619 11.72 3.56 -19.58
N LYS A 620 12.54 2.51 -19.46
CA LYS A 620 13.86 2.60 -18.80
C LYS A 620 14.75 3.69 -19.42
N THR A 621 14.76 3.79 -20.74
CA THR A 621 15.55 4.77 -21.48
C THR A 621 15.06 6.19 -21.19
N LEU A 622 13.74 6.40 -21.25
CA LEU A 622 13.11 7.68 -20.91
C LEU A 622 13.44 8.10 -19.47
N LEU A 623 13.20 7.22 -18.50
CA LEU A 623 13.41 7.50 -17.07
C LEU A 623 14.87 7.86 -16.78
N SER A 624 15.81 7.10 -17.34
CA SER A 624 17.25 7.37 -17.18
C SER A 624 17.64 8.72 -17.77
N ALA A 625 17.10 9.07 -18.94
CA ALA A 625 17.39 10.33 -19.61
C ALA A 625 16.81 11.54 -18.84
N VAL A 626 15.58 11.43 -18.34
CA VAL A 626 14.93 12.51 -17.57
C VAL A 626 15.64 12.73 -16.24
N LEU A 627 15.94 11.66 -15.50
CA LEU A 627 16.68 11.78 -14.24
C LEU A 627 18.05 12.45 -14.46
N GLY A 628 18.77 12.03 -15.51
CA GLY A 628 20.06 12.64 -15.86
C GLY A 628 19.95 14.11 -16.29
N ALA A 629 18.85 14.52 -16.94
CA ALA A 629 18.59 15.92 -17.31
C ALA A 629 18.29 16.78 -16.08
N ILE A 630 17.49 16.27 -15.14
CA ILE A 630 17.19 16.93 -13.86
C ILE A 630 18.48 17.14 -13.05
N GLN A 631 19.31 16.10 -12.93
CA GLN A 631 20.58 16.18 -12.19
C GLN A 631 21.60 17.15 -12.81
N GLN A 632 21.50 17.42 -14.11
CA GLN A 632 22.31 18.43 -14.80
C GLN A 632 21.73 19.85 -14.70
N GLY A 633 20.57 20.02 -14.06
CA GLY A 633 19.88 21.31 -13.92
C GLY A 633 19.30 21.83 -15.24
N LEU A 634 18.96 20.94 -16.17
CA LEU A 634 18.40 21.29 -17.49
C LEU A 634 16.88 21.46 -17.45
N VAL A 635 16.20 20.91 -16.44
CA VAL A 635 14.73 20.85 -16.35
C VAL A 635 14.24 21.87 -15.32
N ALA A 636 13.15 22.58 -15.63
CA ALA A 636 12.50 23.52 -14.72
C ALA A 636 11.29 22.88 -14.02
N SER A 637 10.49 22.10 -14.75
CA SER A 637 9.42 21.25 -14.22
C SER A 637 9.33 19.95 -15.01
N ALA A 638 8.84 18.90 -14.39
CA ALA A 638 8.56 17.60 -15.01
C ALA A 638 7.24 17.08 -14.47
N HIS A 639 6.41 16.53 -15.35
CA HIS A 639 5.14 15.92 -15.01
C HIS A 639 4.92 14.70 -15.90
N ASP A 640 4.49 13.61 -15.31
CA ASP A 640 4.13 12.40 -16.04
C ASP A 640 2.82 12.60 -16.86
N LEU A 641 2.51 11.69 -17.79
CA LEU A 641 1.23 11.65 -18.49
C LEU A 641 0.52 10.34 -18.15
N SER A 642 -0.49 10.45 -17.29
CA SER A 642 -1.34 9.35 -16.82
C SER A 642 -2.80 9.57 -17.26
N GLU A 643 -3.77 9.49 -16.34
CA GLU A 643 -5.20 9.63 -16.63
C GLU A 643 -5.54 10.98 -17.29
N GLY A 644 -6.27 10.91 -18.41
CA GLY A 644 -6.65 12.08 -19.20
C GLY A 644 -5.58 12.55 -20.21
N GLY A 645 -4.41 11.91 -20.23
CA GLY A 645 -3.38 12.11 -21.23
C GLY A 645 -2.80 13.52 -21.26
N LEU A 646 -2.36 13.95 -22.45
CA LEU A 646 -1.66 15.23 -22.62
C LEU A 646 -2.50 16.44 -22.18
N ALA A 647 -3.80 16.42 -22.48
CA ALA A 647 -4.66 17.56 -22.15
C ALA A 647 -4.79 17.76 -20.63
N ALA A 648 -4.92 16.67 -19.87
CA ALA A 648 -4.96 16.73 -18.41
C ALA A 648 -3.60 17.18 -17.84
N ALA A 649 -2.49 16.54 -18.26
CA ALA A 649 -1.15 16.86 -17.76
C ALA A 649 -0.77 18.35 -17.96
N VAL A 650 -1.06 18.91 -19.14
CA VAL A 650 -0.80 20.35 -19.39
C VAL A 650 -1.71 21.23 -18.52
N ALA A 651 -2.99 20.85 -18.35
CA ALA A 651 -3.91 21.60 -17.50
C ALA A 651 -3.47 21.58 -16.04
N GLU A 652 -3.07 20.43 -15.51
CA GLU A 652 -2.57 20.29 -14.14
C GLU A 652 -1.28 21.07 -13.91
N SER A 653 -0.34 21.04 -14.87
CA SER A 653 0.88 21.86 -14.84
C SER A 653 0.58 23.36 -14.80
N CYS A 654 -0.44 23.80 -15.58
CA CYS A 654 -0.93 25.18 -15.58
C CYS A 654 -1.59 25.57 -14.25
N ILE A 655 -2.47 24.72 -13.72
CA ILE A 655 -3.22 24.95 -12.48
C ILE A 655 -2.25 25.05 -11.31
N SER A 656 -1.35 24.08 -11.15
CA SER A 656 -0.37 24.05 -10.06
C SER A 656 0.64 25.20 -10.15
N GLY A 657 1.02 25.60 -11.37
CA GLY A 657 1.89 26.77 -11.60
C GLY A 657 1.19 28.12 -11.54
N ARG A 658 -0.14 28.16 -11.63
CA ARG A 658 -0.97 29.36 -11.84
C ARG A 658 -0.52 30.19 -13.06
N LEU A 659 -0.12 29.48 -14.12
CA LEU A 659 0.35 30.05 -15.38
C LEU A 659 -0.39 29.38 -16.54
N GLY A 660 -0.70 30.15 -17.58
CA GLY A 660 -1.23 29.63 -18.84
C GLY A 660 -0.17 28.94 -19.69
N ALA A 661 -0.60 28.36 -20.79
CA ALA A 661 0.28 27.74 -21.78
C ALA A 661 -0.33 27.79 -23.19
N LYS A 662 0.54 27.88 -24.19
CA LYS A 662 0.19 27.70 -25.59
C LYS A 662 0.91 26.49 -26.13
N VAL A 663 0.14 25.46 -26.49
CA VAL A 663 0.64 24.18 -26.97
C VAL A 663 0.13 23.92 -28.39
N ASN A 664 0.99 23.42 -29.26
CA ASN A 664 0.64 22.92 -30.58
C ASN A 664 1.32 21.56 -30.81
N VAL A 665 0.52 20.54 -31.10
CA VAL A 665 1.01 19.18 -31.37
C VAL A 665 0.83 18.87 -32.85
N GLU A 666 1.87 18.35 -33.48
CA GLU A 666 1.82 17.85 -34.86
C GLU A 666 1.67 16.33 -34.85
N THR A 667 0.60 15.81 -35.47
CA THR A 667 0.31 14.37 -35.47
C THR A 667 -0.65 13.96 -36.59
N GLY A 668 -0.56 12.69 -37.00
CA GLY A 668 -1.52 12.06 -37.91
C GLY A 668 -2.77 11.51 -37.21
N LEU A 669 -2.82 11.53 -35.88
CA LEU A 669 -3.96 11.05 -35.10
C LEU A 669 -5.16 12.00 -35.16
N ARG A 670 -6.33 11.46 -34.87
CA ARG A 670 -7.54 12.26 -34.61
C ARG A 670 -7.33 13.14 -33.37
N THR A 671 -7.92 14.34 -33.36
CA THR A 671 -7.60 15.38 -32.36
C THR A 671 -7.90 14.95 -30.92
N ASP A 672 -9.05 14.31 -30.68
CA ASP A 672 -9.40 13.74 -29.36
C ASP A 672 -8.42 12.65 -28.93
N VAL A 673 -8.09 11.71 -29.82
CA VAL A 673 -7.13 10.64 -29.56
C VAL A 673 -5.75 11.20 -29.23
N ALA A 674 -5.27 12.20 -29.98
CA ALA A 674 -3.98 12.83 -29.78
C ALA A 674 -3.83 13.50 -28.40
N LEU A 675 -4.93 14.01 -27.86
CA LEU A 675 -4.94 14.81 -26.63
C LEU A 675 -5.24 13.97 -25.38
N PHE A 676 -6.04 12.92 -25.52
CA PHE A 676 -6.57 12.16 -24.39
C PHE A 676 -6.13 10.69 -24.35
N SER A 677 -5.37 10.20 -25.33
CA SER A 677 -4.74 8.89 -25.21
C SER A 677 -3.70 8.89 -24.11
N GLU A 678 -3.77 7.84 -23.28
CA GLU A 678 -2.95 7.63 -22.09
C GLU A 678 -1.76 6.72 -22.41
N SER A 679 -1.19 6.89 -23.62
CA SER A 679 0.00 6.17 -24.06
C SER A 679 1.14 6.29 -23.05
N GLN A 680 1.79 5.16 -22.78
CA GLN A 680 2.83 5.02 -21.78
C GLN A 680 4.18 5.58 -22.25
N SER A 681 5.14 5.70 -21.34
CA SER A 681 6.47 6.27 -21.59
C SER A 681 6.41 7.73 -22.05
N ARG A 682 5.63 8.57 -21.37
CA ARG A 682 5.45 9.99 -21.73
C ARG A 682 5.57 10.91 -20.54
N ILE A 683 6.33 11.99 -20.73
CA ILE A 683 6.61 13.01 -19.71
C ILE A 683 6.54 14.38 -20.38
N LEU A 684 5.94 15.35 -19.69
CA LEU A 684 5.93 16.76 -20.03
C LEU A 684 7.02 17.48 -19.24
N LEU A 685 7.94 18.15 -19.95
CA LEU A 685 8.97 18.98 -19.33
C LEU A 685 8.73 20.46 -19.63
N SER A 686 9.07 21.33 -18.68
CA SER A 686 9.37 22.73 -18.97
C SER A 686 10.85 23.03 -18.79
N VAL A 687 11.38 23.91 -19.63
CA VAL A 687 12.80 24.28 -19.64
C VAL A 687 12.97 25.76 -19.93
N LYS A 688 13.94 26.39 -19.27
CA LYS A 688 14.29 27.78 -19.55
C LYS A 688 14.78 27.92 -21.00
N PRO A 689 14.43 29.00 -21.73
CA PRO A 689 14.82 29.17 -23.13
C PRO A 689 16.32 29.00 -23.39
N GLU A 690 17.17 29.48 -22.49
CA GLU A 690 18.63 29.35 -22.59
C GLU A 690 19.16 27.91 -22.44
N LYS A 691 18.36 27.00 -21.88
CA LYS A 691 18.69 25.59 -21.66
C LYS A 691 18.01 24.63 -22.66
N ALA A 692 17.02 25.11 -23.42
CA ALA A 692 16.23 24.26 -24.31
C ALA A 692 17.07 23.50 -25.36
N ALA A 693 18.08 24.16 -25.95
CA ALA A 693 18.96 23.53 -26.92
C ALA A 693 19.86 22.44 -26.30
N GLU A 694 20.31 22.65 -25.07
CA GLU A 694 21.14 21.70 -24.31
C GLU A 694 20.31 20.48 -23.91
N LEU A 695 19.10 20.68 -23.39
CA LEU A 695 18.16 19.60 -23.08
C LEU A 695 17.83 18.75 -24.31
N LYS A 696 17.55 19.39 -25.46
CA LYS A 696 17.24 18.68 -26.70
C LYS A 696 18.43 17.84 -27.19
N ALA A 697 19.65 18.37 -27.09
CA ALA A 697 20.86 17.63 -27.44
C ALA A 697 21.03 16.39 -26.55
N TRP A 698 20.86 16.56 -25.23
CA TRP A 698 20.90 15.47 -24.26
C TRP A 698 19.87 14.37 -24.57
N LEU A 699 18.59 14.74 -24.75
CA LEU A 699 17.53 13.76 -25.03
C LEU A 699 17.78 12.98 -26.33
N ASN A 700 18.27 13.65 -27.38
CA ASN A 700 18.63 12.99 -28.63
C ASN A 700 19.82 12.03 -28.48
N GLU A 701 20.82 12.39 -27.68
CA GLU A 701 21.96 11.52 -27.38
C GLU A 701 21.52 10.26 -26.62
N GLN A 702 20.56 10.40 -25.70
CA GLN A 702 19.96 9.27 -24.98
C GLN A 702 18.95 8.47 -25.82
N GLY A 703 18.62 8.91 -27.04
CA GLY A 703 17.68 8.22 -27.91
C GLY A 703 16.21 8.39 -27.54
N VAL A 704 15.86 9.45 -26.80
CA VAL A 704 14.47 9.73 -26.38
C VAL A 704 13.75 10.57 -27.43
N VAL A 705 12.59 10.09 -27.88
CA VAL A 705 11.70 10.85 -28.76
C VAL A 705 11.19 12.08 -28.01
N ASN A 706 11.37 13.25 -28.61
CA ASN A 706 11.00 14.53 -28.00
C ASN A 706 10.51 15.53 -29.04
N ALA A 707 9.56 16.38 -28.62
CA ALA A 707 9.04 17.48 -29.43
C ALA A 707 8.91 18.74 -28.57
N GLU A 708 9.39 19.86 -29.10
CA GLU A 708 9.04 21.18 -28.56
C GLU A 708 7.62 21.51 -28.99
N VAL A 709 6.69 21.54 -28.03
CA VAL A 709 5.26 21.64 -28.32
C VAL A 709 4.67 22.98 -27.92
N GLY A 710 5.38 23.83 -27.17
CA GLY A 710 4.76 25.06 -26.71
C GLY A 710 5.62 25.95 -25.82
N VAL A 711 4.94 26.93 -25.23
CA VAL A 711 5.54 27.89 -24.31
C VAL A 711 4.56 28.21 -23.18
N VAL A 712 5.08 28.34 -21.96
CA VAL A 712 4.34 28.78 -20.78
C VAL A 712 4.10 30.29 -20.88
N GLY A 713 2.89 30.75 -20.55
CA GLY A 713 2.60 32.18 -20.42
C GLY A 713 1.12 32.55 -20.45
N GLY A 714 0.80 33.71 -19.88
CA GLY A 714 -0.56 34.22 -19.80
C GLY A 714 -1.39 33.51 -18.72
N ASN A 715 -2.71 33.57 -18.82
CA ASN A 715 -3.67 33.02 -17.84
C ASN A 715 -4.68 32.03 -18.45
N GLY A 716 -4.48 31.65 -19.71
CA GLY A 716 -5.31 30.70 -20.43
C GLY A 716 -4.50 29.52 -20.93
N LEU A 717 -5.15 28.37 -21.03
CA LEU A 717 -4.64 27.19 -21.71
C LEU A 717 -5.21 27.17 -23.13
N THR A 718 -4.33 27.23 -24.12
CA THR A 718 -4.69 27.04 -25.53
C THR A 718 -3.91 25.86 -26.09
N ILE A 719 -4.61 24.84 -26.60
CA ILE A 719 -4.02 23.69 -27.28
C ILE A 719 -4.51 23.66 -28.72
N SER A 720 -3.59 23.57 -29.67
CA SER A 720 -3.85 23.35 -31.09
C SER A 720 -3.30 21.99 -31.54
N VAL A 721 -3.91 21.40 -32.55
CA VAL A 721 -3.41 20.19 -33.23
C VAL A 721 -3.27 20.49 -34.72
N ASN A 722 -2.08 20.30 -35.27
CA ASN A 722 -1.74 20.65 -36.66
C ASN A 722 -2.11 22.12 -36.98
N GLY A 723 -1.86 23.03 -36.04
CA GLY A 723 -2.18 24.46 -36.15
C GLY A 723 -3.68 24.82 -36.04
N LYS A 724 -4.57 23.85 -35.81
CA LYS A 724 -6.01 24.09 -35.61
C LYS A 724 -6.36 24.17 -34.13
N PRO A 725 -7.10 25.19 -33.67
CA PRO A 725 -7.53 25.27 -32.27
C PRO A 725 -8.35 24.05 -31.86
N ALA A 726 -8.02 23.47 -30.69
CA ALA A 726 -8.68 22.31 -30.13
C ALA A 726 -9.25 22.59 -28.73
N ILE A 727 -8.43 23.13 -27.82
CA ILE A 727 -8.84 23.51 -26.46
C ILE A 727 -8.51 24.98 -26.23
N ASP A 728 -9.44 25.72 -25.64
CA ASP A 728 -9.23 27.11 -25.21
C ASP A 728 -10.05 27.40 -23.95
N SER A 729 -9.38 27.61 -22.81
CA SER A 729 -10.05 27.91 -21.54
C SER A 729 -9.15 28.71 -20.60
N PRO A 730 -9.69 29.67 -19.83
CA PRO A 730 -8.96 30.27 -18.72
C PRO A 730 -8.53 29.21 -17.70
N VAL A 731 -7.29 29.28 -17.20
CA VAL A 731 -6.78 28.33 -16.20
C VAL A 731 -7.64 28.32 -14.95
N GLU A 732 -8.11 29.48 -14.51
CA GLU A 732 -9.02 29.63 -13.35
C GLU A 732 -10.33 28.83 -13.53
N GLN A 733 -10.85 28.72 -14.77
CA GLN A 733 -12.05 27.94 -15.02
C GLN A 733 -11.79 26.44 -14.91
N LEU A 734 -10.64 25.98 -15.43
CA LEU A 734 -10.23 24.58 -15.32
C LEU A 734 -9.92 24.21 -13.86
N GLU A 735 -9.19 25.06 -13.14
CA GLU A 735 -8.91 24.91 -11.72
C GLU A 735 -10.20 24.77 -10.92
N LYS A 736 -11.20 25.61 -11.19
CA LYS A 736 -12.49 25.53 -10.50
C LYS A 736 -13.17 24.19 -10.74
N VAL A 737 -13.23 23.73 -11.98
CA VAL A 737 -13.85 22.43 -12.32
C VAL A 737 -13.12 21.28 -11.61
N TRP A 738 -11.78 21.30 -11.66
CA TRP A 738 -10.92 20.29 -11.05
C TRP A 738 -11.00 20.26 -9.52
N LYS A 739 -11.05 21.43 -8.86
CA LYS A 739 -11.13 21.55 -7.39
C LYS A 739 -12.52 21.30 -6.82
N ASP A 740 -13.57 21.74 -7.51
CA ASP A 740 -14.93 21.70 -6.98
C ASP A 740 -15.59 20.32 -7.12
N ALA A 741 -15.05 19.41 -7.97
CA ALA A 741 -15.67 18.14 -8.30
C ALA A 741 -16.00 17.27 -7.07
N ILE A 742 -14.99 16.87 -6.28
CA ILE A 742 -15.21 16.06 -5.07
C ILE A 742 -16.02 16.82 -4.01
N PRO A 743 -15.69 18.07 -3.62
CA PRO A 743 -16.48 18.82 -2.65
C PRO A 743 -17.96 19.02 -3.04
N CYS A 744 -18.29 19.08 -4.33
CA CYS A 744 -19.67 19.18 -4.78
C CYS A 744 -20.40 17.83 -4.72
N LEU A 745 -19.72 16.73 -5.05
CA LEU A 745 -20.27 15.39 -4.94
C LEU A 745 -20.46 14.95 -3.48
N MET A 746 -19.68 15.50 -2.55
CA MET A 746 -19.78 15.22 -1.11
C MET A 746 -20.90 15.95 -0.37
N LYS A 747 -21.62 16.88 -1.03
CA LYS A 747 -22.77 17.59 -0.48
C LYS A 747 -24.06 16.81 -0.75
#